data_AF-A1K866-F1
#
_entry.id   AF-A1K866-F1
#
_cell.length_a   1.000
_cell.length_b   1.000
_cell.length_c   1.000
_cell.angle_alpha   90.00
_cell.angle_beta   90.00
_cell.angle_gamma   90.00
#
_symmetry.space_group_name_H-M   'P 1'
#
loop_
_entity.id
_entity.type
_entity.pdbx_description
1 polymer ?
#
loop_
_entity_poly.entity_id
_entity_poly.type
_entity_poly.pdbx_seq_one_letter_code
_entity_poly.pdbx_strand_id
1 'polypeptide(L)'
;MRVRPGSAPRGGPRRLPATWAAILLCTLAACGSRPGDDNTLSPRERQAIIAELDQLASHPGRGAPPATMRHATPAHIDALLATPEFPALPFELKRQALALAGRGTALDLGRPSDVLQRMSNWFPERFGTPQARNGRLASAADALYGPYPDWTPEATAFMALWECMPQIAWETPDANPFRQRWKHDSFAPLAAGASGQRDFGHCVFHWSGEPDRLERALPRPDAAARAAAIGQRAAPVLQARFDSYLQANGCAGRGPDDCVLVMWMWAGLAAGDPRLAETLRWLEPAVRPNGEPPPLSRPAEEYGPGPQQEGEARFDEAIRKAAFLRSKLVSVLQGGGNWPAGARAQAFLQLAQLQAWFDANVDARWQPLYALARQHAALDPWRALGEGAVDRAALLDELEALPAETDCASRQPWFRHGGAALEAAYALRELGRADGLGCARPDWTWLRDDPGGDAHALRERFLQLAGQPGRDFTHEIILNQLLQGCAGPSQPAWAIEACTRWISPAPASLPAASPAGQRRASRGGVAVSAPAIALATPPLGADPTPAAFAAQAEWLRHLAATLSHADPAAMEPVAADLALRGALIHGAQRWPLAAGHLVELALSPGAPGIVTHGLQQQGGRLLLWVGPQGARRVAVPSRFGSGGNDEGRITAVTDLDGDGNAELWFEPATPCEDGAAGDACPATPPRMGELRDTVLSYYHDDSAPAPAPEKRRSARR
;
A
#
# COMPACT_ATOMS: atom_id res chain seq x y z
N MET A 1 -51.14 -11.42 22.70
CA MET A 1 -51.48 -10.47 21.62
C MET A 1 -51.52 -11.23 20.30
N ARG A 2 -52.71 -11.36 19.69
CA ARG A 2 -52.93 -12.06 18.41
C ARG A 2 -52.70 -11.07 17.27
N VAL A 3 -51.78 -11.37 16.35
CA VAL A 3 -51.57 -10.61 15.11
C VAL A 3 -52.37 -11.29 13.99
N ARG A 4 -53.26 -10.51 13.36
CA ARG A 4 -54.06 -10.91 12.19
C ARG A 4 -53.20 -10.83 10.90
N PRO A 5 -53.38 -11.73 9.93
CA PRO A 5 -52.78 -11.59 8.61
C PRO A 5 -53.62 -10.66 7.72
N GLY A 6 -52.96 -9.65 7.13
CA GLY A 6 -53.54 -8.71 6.18
C GLY A 6 -53.61 -9.29 4.76
N SER A 7 -54.77 -9.08 4.14
CA SER A 7 -55.20 -9.52 2.81
C SER A 7 -54.49 -8.84 1.64
N ALA A 8 -54.19 -9.63 0.60
CA ALA A 8 -53.75 -9.18 -0.72
C ALA A 8 -54.88 -8.53 -1.55
N PRO A 9 -54.61 -7.50 -2.37
CA PRO A 9 -55.60 -6.96 -3.28
C PRO A 9 -55.63 -7.73 -4.62
N ARG A 10 -56.83 -8.16 -5.02
CA ARG A 10 -57.14 -8.66 -6.36
C ARG A 10 -57.22 -7.49 -7.35
N GLY A 11 -56.26 -7.37 -8.26
CA GLY A 11 -56.34 -6.49 -9.43
C GLY A 11 -56.96 -7.23 -10.62
N GLY A 12 -58.18 -6.85 -11.00
CA GLY A 12 -58.82 -7.30 -12.24
C GLY A 12 -58.25 -6.60 -13.49
N PRO A 13 -58.41 -7.18 -14.69
CA PRO A 13 -57.87 -6.65 -15.92
C PRO A 13 -58.61 -5.38 -16.35
N ARG A 14 -57.92 -4.24 -16.34
CA ARG A 14 -58.42 -2.99 -16.94
C ARG A 14 -58.42 -3.12 -18.46
N ARG A 15 -59.62 -3.15 -19.04
CA ARG A 15 -59.86 -3.00 -20.48
C ARG A 15 -59.40 -1.61 -20.93
N LEU A 16 -58.52 -1.56 -21.92
CA LEU A 16 -58.14 -0.34 -22.61
C LEU A 16 -59.29 0.15 -23.50
N PRO A 17 -59.57 1.46 -23.58
CA PRO A 17 -60.61 2.01 -24.45
C PRO A 17 -60.21 1.94 -25.93
N ALA A 18 -61.17 1.50 -26.75
CA ALA A 18 -61.07 1.21 -28.18
C ALA A 18 -60.89 2.45 -29.10
N THR A 19 -60.26 3.51 -28.62
CA THR A 19 -60.08 4.78 -29.36
C THR A 19 -58.64 5.05 -29.81
N TRP A 20 -57.69 4.18 -29.47
CA TRP A 20 -56.28 4.31 -29.91
C TRP A 20 -55.94 3.49 -31.16
N ALA A 21 -56.81 2.58 -31.60
CA ALA A 21 -56.59 1.75 -32.78
C ALA A 21 -56.77 2.51 -34.12
N ALA A 22 -57.51 3.63 -34.13
CA ALA A 22 -57.75 4.40 -35.36
C ALA A 22 -56.64 5.43 -35.68
N ILE A 23 -55.86 5.86 -34.69
CA ILE A 23 -54.73 6.79 -34.91
C ILE A 23 -53.44 6.03 -35.28
N LEU A 24 -53.33 4.75 -34.94
CA LEU A 24 -52.21 3.90 -35.37
C LEU A 24 -52.30 3.41 -36.83
N LEU A 25 -53.49 3.45 -37.46
CA LEU A 25 -53.67 2.98 -38.84
C LEU A 25 -53.61 4.09 -39.92
N CYS A 26 -53.69 5.38 -39.54
CA CYS A 26 -53.57 6.50 -40.49
C CYS A 26 -52.19 7.17 -40.54
N THR A 27 -51.28 6.85 -39.61
CA THR A 27 -49.86 7.28 -39.67
C THR A 27 -48.96 6.30 -40.44
N LEU A 28 -49.47 5.11 -40.82
CA LEU A 28 -48.74 4.11 -41.61
C LEU A 28 -48.84 4.31 -43.13
N ALA A 29 -49.67 5.24 -43.62
CA ALA A 29 -49.88 5.48 -45.06
C ALA A 29 -49.29 6.80 -45.59
N ALA A 30 -48.56 7.55 -44.75
CA ALA A 30 -47.87 8.79 -45.13
C ALA A 30 -46.35 8.74 -44.81
N CYS A 31 -45.78 7.54 -44.69
CA CYS A 31 -44.34 7.36 -44.92
C CYS A 31 -44.12 7.48 -46.43
N GLY A 32 -43.89 8.72 -46.88
CA GLY A 32 -43.26 8.95 -48.17
C GLY A 32 -42.00 8.09 -48.24
N SER A 33 -41.92 7.28 -49.29
CA SER A 33 -40.73 6.56 -49.70
C SER A 33 -39.56 7.54 -49.64
N ARG A 34 -38.69 7.36 -48.63
CA ARG A 34 -37.34 7.91 -48.69
C ARG A 34 -36.75 7.46 -50.03
N PRO A 35 -36.18 8.36 -50.86
CA PRO A 35 -35.44 7.93 -52.03
C PRO A 35 -34.37 6.93 -51.55
N GLY A 36 -34.33 5.77 -52.20
CA GLY A 36 -33.66 4.58 -51.71
C GLY A 36 -32.20 4.81 -51.35
N ASP A 37 -31.83 4.29 -50.18
CA ASP A 37 -30.46 3.87 -49.86
C ASP A 37 -30.10 2.72 -50.82
N ASP A 38 -29.80 3.04 -52.07
CA ASP A 38 -29.27 2.10 -53.07
C ASP A 38 -27.77 1.91 -52.83
N ASN A 39 -27.41 1.57 -51.59
CA ASN A 39 -26.03 1.35 -51.15
C ASN A 39 -25.52 -0.06 -51.53
N THR A 40 -26.25 -0.75 -52.41
CA THR A 40 -25.93 -2.08 -52.92
C THR A 40 -25.07 -1.98 -54.18
N LEU A 41 -23.82 -2.42 -54.08
CA LEU A 41 -22.92 -2.52 -55.23
C LEU A 41 -23.50 -3.45 -56.30
N SER A 42 -23.56 -2.99 -57.55
CA SER A 42 -23.87 -3.88 -58.66
C SER A 42 -22.78 -4.96 -58.82
N PRO A 43 -23.07 -6.14 -59.40
CA PRO A 43 -22.07 -7.18 -59.63
C PRO A 43 -20.84 -6.68 -60.40
N ARG A 44 -21.04 -5.74 -61.32
CA ARG A 44 -19.98 -5.13 -62.13
C ARG A 44 -19.10 -4.19 -61.30
N GLU A 45 -19.69 -3.34 -60.47
CA GLU A 45 -18.95 -2.46 -59.56
C GLU A 45 -18.15 -3.28 -58.55
N ARG A 46 -18.77 -4.29 -57.96
CA ARG A 46 -18.09 -5.22 -57.04
C ARG A 46 -16.88 -5.88 -57.69
N GLN A 47 -17.02 -6.41 -58.91
CA GLN A 47 -15.90 -7.04 -59.62
C GLN A 47 -14.79 -6.04 -59.97
N ALA A 48 -15.15 -4.79 -60.30
CA ALA A 48 -14.18 -3.72 -60.55
C ALA A 48 -13.39 -3.35 -59.28
N ILE A 49 -14.07 -3.24 -58.13
CA ILE A 49 -13.42 -3.00 -56.84
C ILE A 49 -12.48 -4.15 -56.49
N ILE A 50 -12.92 -5.41 -56.62
CA ILE A 50 -12.10 -6.60 -56.35
C ILE A 50 -10.85 -6.61 -57.24
N ALA A 51 -10.98 -6.26 -58.52
CA ALA A 51 -9.82 -6.19 -59.43
C ALA A 51 -8.81 -5.10 -59.01
N GLU A 52 -9.27 -3.94 -58.51
CA GLU A 52 -8.38 -2.90 -57.98
C GLU A 52 -7.70 -3.36 -56.67
N LEU A 53 -8.42 -4.07 -55.79
CA LEU A 53 -7.85 -4.65 -54.57
C LEU A 53 -6.79 -5.73 -54.86
N ASP A 54 -6.98 -6.54 -55.90
CA ASP A 54 -6.04 -7.59 -56.32
C ASP A 54 -4.75 -7.00 -56.89
N GLN A 55 -4.86 -5.89 -57.63
CA GLN A 55 -3.71 -5.12 -58.11
C GLN A 55 -2.88 -4.56 -56.94
N LEU A 56 -3.54 -4.05 -55.89
CA LEU A 56 -2.87 -3.61 -54.67
C LEU A 56 -2.20 -4.76 -53.93
N ALA A 57 -2.87 -5.90 -53.80
CA ALA A 57 -2.31 -7.08 -53.13
C ALA A 57 -1.06 -7.64 -53.85
N SER A 58 -1.02 -7.52 -55.18
CA SER A 58 0.13 -7.94 -56.01
C SER A 58 1.34 -6.99 -55.93
N HIS A 59 1.18 -5.79 -55.36
CA HIS A 59 2.24 -4.79 -55.20
C HIS A 59 2.33 -4.31 -53.73
N PRO A 60 2.80 -5.16 -52.80
CA PRO A 60 2.78 -4.87 -51.36
C PRO A 60 3.71 -3.74 -50.91
N GLY A 61 4.61 -3.26 -51.77
CA GLY A 61 5.36 -2.03 -51.52
C GLY A 61 4.56 -0.82 -51.96
N ARG A 62 4.36 0.18 -51.09
CA ARG A 62 3.64 1.45 -51.35
C ARG A 62 4.23 2.34 -52.47
N GLY A 63 5.01 1.79 -53.39
CA GLY A 63 5.52 2.46 -54.59
C GLY A 63 4.56 2.45 -55.77
N ALA A 64 3.42 1.73 -55.72
CA ALA A 64 2.35 1.97 -56.68
C ALA A 64 1.74 3.35 -56.36
N PRO A 65 1.87 4.36 -57.23
CA PRO A 65 1.28 5.66 -56.97
C PRO A 65 -0.24 5.49 -56.73
N PRO A 66 -0.88 6.37 -55.94
CA PRO A 66 -2.34 6.43 -55.80
C PRO A 66 -3.12 6.63 -57.12
N ALA A 67 -2.43 6.64 -58.26
CA ALA A 67 -2.97 6.68 -59.60
C ALA A 67 -3.47 5.28 -59.98
N THR A 68 -4.76 4.94 -60.03
CA THR A 68 -5.99 5.70 -59.85
C THR A 68 -7.01 4.67 -59.39
N MET A 69 -7.26 4.55 -58.09
CA MET A 69 -8.40 3.75 -57.61
C MET A 69 -9.68 4.48 -58.04
N ARG A 70 -10.30 4.02 -59.13
CA ARG A 70 -11.51 4.64 -59.68
C ARG A 70 -12.75 4.04 -59.02
N HIS A 71 -12.67 2.76 -58.69
CA HIS A 71 -13.81 2.00 -58.17
C HIS A 71 -13.68 1.72 -56.68
N ALA A 72 -12.50 1.49 -56.13
CA ALA A 72 -12.24 1.29 -54.70
C ALA A 72 -12.24 2.62 -53.90
N THR A 73 -13.29 3.42 -54.06
CA THR A 73 -13.53 4.62 -53.25
C THR A 73 -13.90 4.25 -51.81
N PRO A 74 -13.73 5.14 -50.81
CA PRO A 74 -14.12 4.83 -49.43
C PRO A 74 -15.57 4.35 -49.29
N ALA A 75 -16.52 5.02 -49.95
CA ALA A 75 -17.94 4.64 -49.92
C ALA A 75 -18.19 3.26 -50.56
N HIS A 76 -17.50 2.95 -51.67
CA HIS A 76 -17.62 1.64 -52.31
C HIS A 76 -16.96 0.52 -51.49
N ILE A 77 -15.88 0.82 -50.76
CA ILE A 77 -15.26 -0.13 -49.83
C ILE A 77 -16.18 -0.39 -48.64
N ASP A 78 -16.81 0.66 -48.07
CA ASP A 78 -17.80 0.50 -47.01
C ASP A 78 -18.97 -0.39 -47.48
N ALA A 79 -19.49 -0.13 -48.68
CA ALA A 79 -20.54 -0.94 -49.29
C ALA A 79 -20.09 -2.38 -49.54
N LEU A 80 -18.83 -2.59 -49.97
CA LEU A 80 -18.26 -3.92 -50.17
C LEU A 80 -18.17 -4.70 -48.85
N LEU A 81 -17.70 -4.08 -47.76
CA LEU A 81 -17.60 -4.68 -46.43
C LEU A 81 -18.95 -5.09 -45.84
N ALA A 82 -20.04 -4.48 -46.30
CA ALA A 82 -21.41 -4.81 -45.91
C ALA A 82 -22.03 -5.96 -46.73
N THR A 83 -21.38 -6.40 -47.82
CA THR A 83 -21.91 -7.49 -48.65
C THR A 83 -21.75 -8.88 -47.98
N PRO A 84 -22.72 -9.80 -48.14
CA PRO A 84 -22.63 -11.14 -47.57
C PRO A 84 -21.54 -12.00 -48.22
N GLU A 85 -21.06 -11.65 -49.42
CA GLU A 85 -19.98 -12.37 -50.11
C GLU A 85 -18.58 -11.95 -49.67
N PHE A 86 -18.42 -10.80 -49.01
CA PHE A 86 -17.12 -10.31 -48.56
C PHE A 86 -16.32 -11.32 -47.71
N PRO A 87 -16.92 -12.03 -46.73
CA PRO A 87 -16.18 -12.98 -45.89
C PRO A 87 -15.56 -14.15 -46.69
N ALA A 88 -16.14 -14.47 -47.85
CA ALA A 88 -15.66 -15.53 -48.76
C ALA A 88 -14.48 -15.08 -49.65
N LEU A 89 -14.14 -13.78 -49.66
CA LEU A 89 -12.99 -13.29 -50.41
C LEU A 89 -11.66 -13.81 -49.81
N PRO A 90 -10.62 -14.01 -50.65
CA PRO A 90 -9.26 -14.27 -50.20
C PRO A 90 -8.79 -13.28 -49.13
N PHE A 91 -8.05 -13.78 -48.12
CA PHE A 91 -7.54 -12.99 -46.99
C PHE A 91 -6.84 -11.70 -47.43
N GLU A 92 -6.01 -11.78 -48.47
CA GLU A 92 -5.25 -10.64 -48.99
C GLU A 92 -6.15 -9.51 -49.51
N LEU A 93 -7.24 -9.85 -50.22
CA LEU A 93 -8.20 -8.85 -50.69
C LEU A 93 -8.96 -8.22 -49.53
N LYS A 94 -9.37 -9.04 -48.54
CA LYS A 94 -10.03 -8.55 -47.33
C LYS A 94 -9.13 -7.60 -46.54
N ARG A 95 -7.84 -7.92 -46.48
CA ARG A 95 -6.81 -7.10 -45.86
C ARG A 95 -6.61 -5.75 -46.58
N GLN A 96 -6.55 -5.74 -47.91
CA GLN A 96 -6.46 -4.48 -48.69
C GLN A 96 -7.74 -3.64 -48.57
N ALA A 97 -8.91 -4.27 -48.57
CA ALA A 97 -10.18 -3.57 -48.35
C ALA A 97 -10.19 -2.87 -46.98
N LEU A 98 -9.75 -3.56 -45.92
CA LEU A 98 -9.64 -2.98 -44.59
C LEU A 98 -8.68 -1.77 -44.56
N ALA A 99 -7.57 -1.83 -45.29
CA ALA A 99 -6.61 -0.74 -45.38
C ALA A 99 -7.22 0.54 -45.98
N LEU A 100 -8.12 0.39 -46.95
CA LEU A 100 -8.85 1.50 -47.59
C LEU A 100 -10.06 1.96 -46.78
N ALA A 101 -10.69 1.07 -46.01
CA ALA A 101 -11.82 1.36 -45.13
C ALA A 101 -11.48 2.41 -44.05
N GLY A 102 -10.19 2.59 -43.75
CA GLY A 102 -9.70 3.63 -42.86
C GLY A 102 -10.02 5.07 -43.24
N ARG A 103 -10.37 5.31 -44.51
CA ARG A 103 -10.85 6.63 -45.01
C ARG A 103 -12.37 6.73 -45.10
N GLY A 104 -13.07 5.64 -44.81
CA GLY A 104 -14.53 5.52 -44.85
C GLY A 104 -15.16 5.56 -43.46
N THR A 105 -16.34 4.96 -43.37
CA THR A 105 -17.19 4.90 -42.18
C THR A 105 -17.39 3.48 -41.65
N ALA A 106 -16.94 2.44 -42.37
CA ALA A 106 -17.14 1.05 -41.95
C ALA A 106 -16.36 0.65 -40.67
N LEU A 107 -15.39 1.47 -40.23
CA LEU A 107 -14.61 1.27 -39.01
C LEU A 107 -15.09 2.17 -37.87
N ASP A 108 -16.41 2.18 -37.64
CA ASP A 108 -17.03 2.79 -36.47
C ASP A 108 -17.26 1.77 -35.35
N LEU A 109 -17.32 2.27 -34.11
CA LEU A 109 -17.70 1.47 -32.94
C LEU A 109 -18.63 2.26 -32.00
N GLY A 110 -19.68 1.60 -31.52
CA GLY A 110 -20.52 2.11 -30.44
C GLY A 110 -20.05 1.61 -29.07
N ARG A 111 -19.57 0.36 -29.02
CA ARG A 111 -19.01 -0.30 -27.85
C ARG A 111 -17.79 -1.17 -28.25
N PRO A 112 -16.93 -1.54 -27.28
CA PRO A 112 -15.74 -2.32 -27.59
C PRO A 112 -15.98 -3.64 -28.33
N SER A 113 -17.01 -4.42 -27.99
CA SER A 113 -17.33 -5.69 -28.64
C SER A 113 -17.70 -5.58 -30.12
N ASP A 114 -18.12 -4.39 -30.60
CA ASP A 114 -18.45 -4.18 -32.01
C ASP A 114 -17.23 -4.41 -32.91
N VAL A 115 -16.01 -4.13 -32.39
CA VAL A 115 -14.75 -4.42 -33.09
C VAL A 115 -14.63 -5.91 -33.36
N LEU A 116 -14.78 -6.74 -32.33
CA LEU A 116 -14.72 -8.19 -32.49
C LEU A 116 -15.82 -8.70 -33.40
N GLN A 117 -17.04 -8.19 -33.28
CA GLN A 117 -18.16 -8.59 -34.14
C GLN A 117 -17.84 -8.35 -35.62
N ARG A 118 -17.32 -7.17 -35.98
CA ARG A 118 -16.93 -6.85 -37.37
C ARG A 118 -15.77 -7.71 -37.83
N MET A 119 -14.73 -7.85 -37.01
CA MET A 119 -13.57 -8.68 -37.35
C MET A 119 -13.96 -10.15 -37.54
N SER A 120 -14.82 -10.71 -36.69
CA SER A 120 -15.38 -12.06 -36.84
C SER A 120 -16.25 -12.22 -38.08
N ASN A 121 -16.99 -11.19 -38.47
CA ASN A 121 -17.80 -11.22 -39.70
C ASN A 121 -16.93 -11.16 -40.95
N TRP A 122 -15.89 -10.31 -40.96
CA TRP A 122 -15.01 -10.12 -42.12
C TRP A 122 -13.98 -11.25 -42.26
N PHE A 123 -13.46 -11.76 -41.16
CA PHE A 123 -12.44 -12.81 -41.13
C PHE A 123 -12.90 -14.01 -40.28
N PRO A 124 -14.00 -14.68 -40.66
CA PRO A 124 -14.56 -15.78 -39.86
C PRO A 124 -13.56 -16.94 -39.68
N GLU A 125 -12.67 -17.16 -40.65
CA GLU A 125 -11.63 -18.18 -40.60
C GLU A 125 -10.56 -17.93 -39.51
N ARG A 126 -10.43 -16.67 -39.06
CA ARG A 126 -9.46 -16.28 -38.01
C ARG A 126 -10.15 -15.92 -36.70
N PHE A 127 -11.34 -15.33 -36.73
CA PHE A 127 -11.96 -14.74 -35.54
C PHE A 127 -13.40 -15.20 -35.30
N GLY A 128 -13.98 -16.01 -36.20
CA GLY A 128 -15.39 -16.43 -36.11
C GLY A 128 -15.69 -17.39 -34.96
N THR A 129 -14.68 -18.05 -34.39
CA THR A 129 -14.85 -19.02 -33.29
C THR A 129 -13.82 -18.83 -32.17
N PRO A 130 -14.12 -19.22 -30.92
CA PRO A 130 -13.15 -19.21 -29.83
C PRO A 130 -11.85 -19.96 -30.17
N GLN A 131 -11.96 -21.10 -30.86
CA GLN A 131 -10.81 -21.90 -31.29
C GLN A 131 -9.96 -21.17 -32.32
N ALA A 132 -10.58 -20.43 -33.25
CA ALA A 132 -9.85 -19.64 -34.24
C ALA A 132 -9.08 -18.47 -33.58
N ARG A 133 -9.63 -17.89 -32.51
CA ARG A 133 -9.01 -16.78 -31.76
C ARG A 133 -7.84 -17.22 -30.87
N ASN A 134 -7.90 -18.44 -30.34
CA ASN A 134 -6.98 -18.94 -29.31
C ASN A 134 -5.50 -18.84 -29.73
N GLY A 135 -4.75 -17.91 -29.11
CA GLY A 135 -3.30 -17.73 -29.31
C GLY A 135 -2.91 -17.16 -30.68
N ARG A 136 -3.88 -16.75 -31.49
CA ARG A 136 -3.69 -16.29 -32.89
C ARG A 136 -4.02 -14.81 -33.08
N LEU A 137 -4.61 -14.15 -32.09
CA LEU A 137 -4.97 -12.74 -32.19
C LEU A 137 -3.75 -11.83 -32.27
N ALA A 138 -2.67 -12.13 -31.52
CA ALA A 138 -1.41 -11.37 -31.57
C ALA A 138 -0.82 -11.33 -32.99
N SER A 139 -0.65 -12.52 -33.59
CA SER A 139 -0.06 -12.66 -34.92
C SER A 139 -0.99 -12.24 -36.05
N ALA A 140 -2.30 -12.19 -35.80
CA ALA A 140 -3.27 -11.70 -36.75
C ALA A 140 -3.45 -10.17 -36.70
N ALA A 141 -3.26 -9.54 -35.53
CA ALA A 141 -3.19 -8.08 -35.41
C ALA A 141 -1.99 -7.52 -36.19
N ASP A 142 -0.81 -8.14 -36.05
CA ASP A 142 0.39 -7.82 -36.85
C ASP A 142 0.17 -7.96 -38.37
N ALA A 143 -0.82 -8.75 -38.79
CA ALA A 143 -1.11 -9.03 -40.19
C ALA A 143 -2.14 -8.08 -40.81
N LEU A 144 -2.81 -7.22 -40.02
CA LEU A 144 -3.80 -6.26 -40.49
C LEU A 144 -3.15 -4.87 -40.59
N TYR A 145 -3.38 -4.21 -41.72
CA TYR A 145 -2.74 -2.93 -42.04
C TYR A 145 -3.40 -1.74 -41.34
N GLY A 146 -2.60 -0.86 -40.76
CA GLY A 146 -3.03 0.43 -40.20
C GLY A 146 -2.65 0.58 -38.72
N PRO A 147 -3.14 1.64 -38.05
CA PRO A 147 -3.73 2.84 -38.65
C PRO A 147 -2.71 3.68 -39.45
N TYR A 148 -3.18 4.37 -40.50
CA TYR A 148 -2.33 5.24 -41.35
C TYR A 148 -2.55 6.74 -41.09
N PRO A 149 -1.59 7.62 -41.45
CA PRO A 149 -1.69 9.05 -41.20
C PRO A 149 -2.91 9.74 -41.81
N ASP A 150 -3.49 9.20 -42.87
CA ASP A 150 -4.61 9.76 -43.61
C ASP A 150 -5.97 9.12 -43.27
N TRP A 151 -6.01 8.23 -42.28
CA TRP A 151 -7.25 7.64 -41.78
C TRP A 151 -8.08 8.62 -40.95
N THR A 152 -9.39 8.35 -40.88
CA THR A 152 -10.31 9.09 -40.01
C THR A 152 -10.00 8.82 -38.53
N PRO A 153 -10.33 9.74 -37.61
CA PRO A 153 -10.17 9.51 -36.17
C PRO A 153 -10.91 8.26 -35.69
N GLU A 154 -12.12 8.01 -36.20
CA GLU A 154 -12.94 6.85 -35.87
C GLU A 154 -12.27 5.54 -36.27
N ALA A 155 -11.79 5.43 -37.51
CA ALA A 155 -11.08 4.25 -37.97
C ALA A 155 -9.76 4.04 -37.23
N THR A 156 -9.08 5.14 -36.89
CA THR A 156 -7.85 5.11 -36.09
C THR A 156 -8.13 4.57 -34.68
N ALA A 157 -9.21 5.01 -34.05
CA ALA A 157 -9.65 4.50 -32.75
C ALA A 157 -10.07 3.03 -32.80
N PHE A 158 -10.77 2.61 -33.85
CA PHE A 158 -11.15 1.21 -34.07
C PHE A 158 -9.92 0.29 -34.09
N MET A 159 -8.91 0.63 -34.89
CA MET A 159 -7.69 -0.18 -34.98
C MET A 159 -6.83 -0.10 -33.72
N ALA A 160 -6.71 1.08 -33.11
CA ALA A 160 -6.01 1.21 -31.83
C ALA A 160 -6.63 0.32 -30.75
N LEU A 161 -7.97 0.23 -30.69
CA LEU A 161 -8.66 -0.64 -29.76
C LEU A 161 -8.42 -2.12 -30.08
N TRP A 162 -8.47 -2.50 -31.35
CA TRP A 162 -8.17 -3.87 -31.79
C TRP A 162 -6.75 -4.33 -31.41
N GLU A 163 -5.75 -3.48 -31.65
CA GLU A 163 -4.33 -3.76 -31.40
C GLU A 163 -3.99 -3.77 -29.90
N CYS A 164 -4.53 -2.79 -29.16
CA CYS A 164 -4.09 -2.51 -27.80
C CYS A 164 -4.97 -3.11 -26.71
N MET A 165 -6.22 -3.51 -26.99
CA MET A 165 -7.03 -4.17 -25.98
C MET A 165 -6.39 -5.51 -25.57
N PRO A 166 -6.46 -5.89 -24.28
CA PRO A 166 -5.96 -7.18 -23.86
C PRO A 166 -6.59 -8.37 -24.59
N GLN A 167 -5.76 -9.27 -25.10
CA GLN A 167 -6.20 -10.38 -25.96
C GLN A 167 -7.23 -11.28 -25.30
N ILE A 168 -7.14 -11.47 -23.97
CA ILE A 168 -8.09 -12.31 -23.22
C ILE A 168 -9.54 -11.83 -23.35
N ALA A 169 -9.76 -10.52 -23.51
CA ALA A 169 -11.07 -9.93 -23.72
C ALA A 169 -11.67 -10.37 -25.06
N TRP A 170 -10.83 -10.51 -26.09
CA TRP A 170 -11.22 -10.99 -27.42
C TRP A 170 -11.37 -12.51 -27.51
N GLU A 171 -10.48 -13.28 -26.86
CA GLU A 171 -10.53 -14.75 -26.91
C GLU A 171 -11.81 -15.29 -26.26
N THR A 172 -12.24 -14.67 -25.16
CA THR A 172 -13.45 -15.05 -24.41
C THR A 172 -14.33 -13.85 -24.08
N PRO A 173 -15.11 -13.36 -25.06
CA PRO A 173 -15.91 -12.14 -24.92
C PRO A 173 -17.05 -12.27 -23.91
N ASP A 174 -17.48 -13.48 -23.58
CA ASP A 174 -18.57 -13.71 -22.61
C ASP A 174 -18.08 -13.94 -21.18
N ALA A 175 -16.76 -13.91 -20.95
CA ALA A 175 -16.13 -14.22 -19.67
C ALA A 175 -15.59 -12.97 -18.96
N ASN A 176 -15.21 -13.13 -17.69
CA ASN A 176 -14.46 -12.11 -16.96
C ASN A 176 -13.06 -11.93 -17.61
N PRO A 177 -12.70 -10.72 -18.09
CA PRO A 177 -11.38 -10.49 -18.70
C PRO A 177 -10.23 -10.54 -17.69
N PHE A 178 -10.51 -10.45 -16.38
CA PHE A 178 -9.54 -10.59 -15.30
C PHE A 178 -9.30 -12.04 -14.88
N ARG A 179 -9.93 -13.00 -15.57
CA ARG A 179 -9.77 -14.43 -15.31
C ARG A 179 -8.36 -14.91 -15.62
N GLN A 180 -7.70 -15.49 -14.62
CA GLN A 180 -6.34 -16.01 -14.79
C GLN A 180 -6.33 -17.37 -15.49
N ARG A 181 -5.43 -17.54 -16.48
CA ARG A 181 -5.24 -18.78 -17.24
C ARG A 181 -3.78 -19.16 -17.37
N TRP A 182 -3.52 -20.46 -17.37
CA TRP A 182 -2.21 -21.06 -17.59
C TRP A 182 -2.14 -21.51 -19.05
N LYS A 183 -1.29 -20.86 -19.87
CA LYS A 183 -1.17 -21.21 -21.29
C LYS A 183 0.28 -21.53 -21.61
N HIS A 184 0.56 -22.80 -21.91
CA HIS A 184 1.87 -23.28 -22.42
C HIS A 184 3.07 -22.73 -21.63
N ASP A 185 3.17 -23.08 -20.35
CA ASP A 185 4.29 -22.74 -19.45
C ASP A 185 4.51 -21.25 -19.14
N SER A 186 3.58 -20.38 -19.52
CA SER A 186 3.62 -18.96 -19.13
C SER A 186 2.24 -18.36 -18.87
N PHE A 187 2.25 -17.32 -18.04
CA PHE A 187 1.07 -16.56 -17.68
C PHE A 187 0.71 -15.59 -18.82
N ALA A 188 -0.57 -15.49 -19.20
CA ALA A 188 -1.06 -14.48 -20.15
C ALA A 188 -1.61 -13.27 -19.37
N PRO A 189 -0.79 -12.25 -19.04
CA PRO A 189 -1.27 -11.05 -18.38
C PRO A 189 -2.37 -10.37 -19.20
N LEU A 190 -3.24 -9.63 -18.51
CA LEU A 190 -3.93 -8.50 -19.11
C LEU A 190 -2.85 -7.52 -19.61
N ALA A 191 -2.45 -7.71 -20.86
CA ALA A 191 -1.43 -6.95 -21.55
C ALA A 191 -1.92 -6.64 -22.96
N ALA A 192 -1.55 -5.46 -23.44
CA ALA A 192 -1.90 -5.01 -24.78
C ALA A 192 -1.29 -5.96 -25.83
N GLY A 193 -2.07 -6.27 -26.88
CA GLY A 193 -1.79 -7.38 -27.77
C GLY A 193 -0.52 -7.26 -28.63
N ALA A 194 -0.09 -6.04 -28.97
CA ALA A 194 0.95 -5.81 -29.97
C ALA A 194 2.41 -5.81 -29.43
N SER A 195 2.64 -5.69 -28.11
CA SER A 195 3.99 -5.31 -27.63
C SER A 195 4.47 -5.97 -26.34
N GLY A 196 3.72 -6.92 -25.77
CA GLY A 196 4.03 -7.48 -24.43
C GLY A 196 4.00 -6.41 -23.32
N GLN A 197 3.57 -5.20 -23.66
CA GLN A 197 3.45 -4.07 -22.77
C GLN A 197 2.14 -4.17 -22.01
N ARG A 198 2.22 -3.88 -20.72
CA ARG A 198 1.14 -4.20 -19.79
C ARG A 198 0.08 -3.07 -19.72
N ASP A 199 0.33 -1.86 -20.24
CA ASP A 199 -0.56 -0.70 -20.14
C ASP A 199 -1.20 -0.30 -21.50
N PHE A 200 -2.53 -0.14 -21.53
CA PHE A 200 -3.31 0.19 -22.73
C PHE A 200 -2.95 1.55 -23.33
N GLY A 201 -2.84 2.59 -22.49
CA GLY A 201 -2.51 3.94 -22.96
C GLY A 201 -1.13 3.98 -23.59
N HIS A 202 -0.17 3.29 -22.97
CA HIS A 202 1.17 3.18 -23.52
C HIS A 202 1.17 2.51 -24.91
N CYS A 203 0.38 1.44 -25.10
CA CYS A 203 0.23 0.83 -26.42
C CYS A 203 -0.34 1.83 -27.45
N VAL A 204 -1.39 2.56 -27.11
CA VAL A 204 -2.04 3.51 -28.03
C VAL A 204 -1.09 4.65 -28.44
N PHE A 205 -0.28 5.18 -27.53
CA PHE A 205 0.61 6.32 -27.82
C PHE A 205 2.00 5.94 -28.32
N HIS A 206 2.47 4.70 -28.11
CA HIS A 206 3.84 4.32 -28.44
C HIS A 206 3.96 3.17 -29.44
N TRP A 207 2.88 2.41 -29.68
CA TRP A 207 2.92 1.22 -30.53
C TRP A 207 1.88 1.19 -31.63
N SER A 208 0.71 1.82 -31.43
CA SER A 208 -0.34 1.79 -32.45
C SER A 208 0.13 2.50 -33.73
N GLY A 209 0.02 1.78 -34.84
CA GLY A 209 0.47 2.24 -36.16
C GLY A 209 1.99 2.30 -36.32
N GLU A 210 2.76 1.53 -35.52
CA GLU A 210 4.13 1.19 -35.87
C GLU A 210 4.17 0.57 -37.29
N PRO A 211 5.18 0.92 -38.10
CA PRO A 211 5.36 0.36 -39.42
C PRO A 211 5.46 -1.18 -39.36
N ASP A 212 4.75 -1.86 -40.26
CA ASP A 212 4.88 -3.31 -40.51
C ASP A 212 6.37 -3.71 -40.63
N ARG A 213 6.69 -4.99 -40.43
CA ARG A 213 8.03 -5.56 -40.69
C ARG A 213 8.59 -5.18 -42.06
N LEU A 214 7.71 -4.93 -43.04
CA LEU A 214 8.04 -4.46 -44.40
C LEU A 214 8.45 -2.97 -44.47
N GLU A 215 8.09 -2.14 -43.49
CA GLU A 215 8.36 -0.69 -43.39
C GLU A 215 9.48 -0.33 -42.38
N ARG A 216 10.23 -1.31 -41.83
CA ARG A 216 11.34 -1.12 -40.85
C ARG A 216 12.51 -0.21 -41.31
N ALA A 217 12.40 0.44 -42.45
CA ALA A 217 13.34 1.43 -42.94
C ALA A 217 13.23 2.80 -42.22
N LEU A 218 12.18 3.03 -41.41
CA LEU A 218 12.03 4.26 -40.64
C LEU A 218 12.98 4.29 -39.41
N PRO A 219 13.71 5.39 -39.17
CA PRO A 219 14.41 5.61 -37.91
C PRO A 219 13.46 5.51 -36.70
N ARG A 220 13.93 4.92 -35.58
CA ARG A 220 13.13 4.76 -34.35
C ARG A 220 12.43 6.04 -33.86
N PRO A 221 13.04 7.24 -33.91
CA PRO A 221 12.36 8.48 -33.51
C PRO A 221 11.12 8.80 -34.36
N ASP A 222 11.17 8.55 -35.67
CA ASP A 222 10.07 8.85 -36.58
C ASP A 222 8.91 7.86 -36.38
N ALA A 223 9.22 6.59 -36.10
CA ALA A 223 8.23 5.59 -35.72
C ALA A 223 7.51 5.97 -34.41
N ALA A 224 8.26 6.40 -33.39
CA ALA A 224 7.69 6.85 -32.12
C ALA A 224 6.82 8.11 -32.28
N ALA A 225 7.27 9.09 -33.07
CA ALA A 225 6.50 10.30 -33.37
C ALA A 225 5.19 9.99 -34.11
N ARG A 226 5.23 9.04 -35.05
CA ARG A 226 4.04 8.57 -35.77
C ARG A 226 3.05 7.88 -34.84
N ALA A 227 3.51 6.97 -33.98
CA ALA A 227 2.66 6.29 -33.00
C ALA A 227 2.00 7.30 -32.04
N ALA A 228 2.76 8.30 -31.59
CA ALA A 228 2.22 9.37 -30.74
C ALA A 228 1.13 10.18 -31.45
N ALA A 229 1.33 10.55 -32.72
CA ALA A 229 0.33 11.26 -33.51
C ALA A 229 -0.94 10.43 -33.76
N ILE A 230 -0.79 9.12 -33.94
CA ILE A 230 -1.92 8.18 -34.05
C ILE A 230 -2.68 8.11 -32.73
N GLY A 231 -1.99 7.92 -31.61
CA GLY A 231 -2.59 7.89 -30.29
C GLY A 231 -3.34 9.18 -29.96
N GLN A 232 -2.79 10.35 -30.30
CA GLN A 232 -3.45 11.65 -30.12
C GLN A 232 -4.78 11.78 -30.88
N ARG A 233 -4.92 11.11 -32.02
CA ARG A 233 -6.17 11.09 -32.79
C ARG A 233 -7.17 10.05 -32.28
N ALA A 234 -6.69 8.86 -31.90
CA ALA A 234 -7.55 7.80 -31.37
C ALA A 234 -8.14 8.13 -30.00
N ALA A 235 -7.33 8.70 -29.10
CA ALA A 235 -7.67 8.81 -27.68
C ALA A 235 -8.97 9.58 -27.41
N PRO A 236 -9.24 10.78 -27.99
CA PRO A 236 -10.49 11.50 -27.74
C PRO A 236 -11.73 10.72 -28.19
N VAL A 237 -11.64 10.01 -29.31
CA VAL A 237 -12.74 9.17 -29.83
C VAL A 237 -12.99 8.01 -28.87
N LEU A 238 -11.94 7.28 -28.46
CA LEU A 238 -12.06 6.17 -27.51
C LEU A 238 -12.66 6.63 -26.19
N GLN A 239 -12.20 7.76 -25.63
CA GLN A 239 -12.76 8.34 -24.41
C GLN A 239 -14.27 8.61 -24.55
N ALA A 240 -14.69 9.25 -25.64
CA ALA A 240 -16.10 9.55 -25.89
C ALA A 240 -16.97 8.27 -26.06
N ARG A 241 -16.42 7.22 -26.69
CA ARG A 241 -17.10 5.93 -26.83
C ARG A 241 -17.19 5.18 -25.51
N PHE A 242 -16.12 5.16 -24.72
CA PHE A 242 -16.11 4.55 -23.39
C PHE A 242 -17.11 5.23 -22.46
N ASP A 243 -17.13 6.56 -22.43
CA ASP A 243 -18.11 7.35 -21.68
C ASP A 243 -19.55 6.98 -22.09
N SER A 244 -19.87 7.13 -23.38
CA SER A 244 -21.21 6.85 -23.91
C SER A 244 -21.66 5.41 -23.61
N TYR A 245 -20.76 4.43 -23.77
CA TYR A 245 -21.04 3.03 -23.49
C TYR A 245 -21.32 2.79 -21.99
N LEU A 246 -20.45 3.29 -21.11
CA LEU A 246 -20.59 3.11 -19.67
C LEU A 246 -21.84 3.80 -19.13
N GLN A 247 -22.17 5.00 -19.59
CA GLN A 247 -23.40 5.70 -19.21
C GLN A 247 -24.66 4.91 -19.61
N ALA A 248 -24.65 4.27 -20.77
CA ALA A 248 -25.79 3.49 -21.25
C ALA A 248 -25.92 2.11 -20.58
N ASN A 249 -24.81 1.46 -20.23
CA ASN A 249 -24.81 0.03 -19.86
C ASN A 249 -24.32 -0.27 -18.44
N GLY A 250 -23.71 0.70 -17.76
CA GLY A 250 -23.07 0.53 -16.46
C GLY A 250 -22.09 -0.65 -16.44
N CYS A 251 -22.26 -1.57 -15.49
CA CYS A 251 -21.44 -2.77 -15.32
C CYS A 251 -22.11 -4.08 -15.80
N ALA A 252 -23.05 -4.01 -16.74
CA ALA A 252 -23.73 -5.21 -17.27
C ALA A 252 -22.89 -5.99 -18.31
N GLY A 253 -21.90 -5.34 -18.94
CA GLY A 253 -21.06 -5.94 -19.97
C GLY A 253 -20.02 -6.95 -19.45
N ARG A 254 -19.44 -7.74 -20.36
CA ARG A 254 -18.42 -8.77 -20.09
C ARG A 254 -17.34 -8.75 -21.17
N GLY A 255 -16.23 -9.46 -20.95
CA GLY A 255 -15.12 -9.53 -21.90
C GLY A 255 -14.63 -8.14 -22.30
N PRO A 256 -14.70 -7.74 -23.59
CA PRO A 256 -14.27 -6.42 -24.04
C PRO A 256 -15.14 -5.28 -23.51
N ASP A 257 -16.37 -5.61 -23.11
CA ASP A 257 -17.40 -4.69 -22.64
C ASP A 257 -17.47 -4.61 -21.10
N ASP A 258 -16.57 -5.29 -20.36
CA ASP A 258 -16.52 -5.21 -18.89
C ASP A 258 -16.21 -3.77 -18.43
N CYS A 259 -17.00 -3.25 -17.50
CA CYS A 259 -16.88 -1.86 -17.09
C CYS A 259 -15.53 -1.51 -16.46
N VAL A 260 -14.91 -2.42 -15.71
CA VAL A 260 -13.62 -2.17 -15.05
C VAL A 260 -12.50 -2.21 -16.08
N LEU A 261 -12.57 -3.12 -17.06
CA LEU A 261 -11.63 -3.12 -18.19
C LEU A 261 -11.72 -1.80 -18.97
N VAL A 262 -12.93 -1.33 -19.29
CA VAL A 262 -13.15 -0.07 -20.02
C VAL A 262 -12.65 1.14 -19.21
N MET A 263 -12.95 1.21 -17.91
CA MET A 263 -12.43 2.28 -17.04
C MET A 263 -10.90 2.24 -16.91
N TRP A 264 -10.30 1.05 -16.89
CA TRP A 264 -8.84 0.90 -16.88
C TRP A 264 -8.18 1.37 -18.18
N MET A 265 -8.75 1.01 -19.32
CA MET A 265 -8.30 1.53 -20.62
C MET A 265 -8.47 3.05 -20.71
N TRP A 266 -9.61 3.60 -20.27
CA TRP A 266 -9.85 5.04 -20.25
C TRP A 266 -8.86 5.78 -19.35
N ALA A 267 -8.60 5.27 -18.14
CA ALA A 267 -7.60 5.85 -17.23
C ALA A 267 -6.19 5.88 -17.85
N GLY A 268 -5.82 4.87 -18.63
CA GLY A 268 -4.55 4.86 -19.38
C GLY A 268 -4.47 5.93 -20.47
N LEU A 269 -5.61 6.34 -21.05
CA LEU A 269 -5.67 7.38 -22.09
C LEU A 269 -5.69 8.79 -21.52
N ALA A 270 -6.50 9.03 -20.49
CA ALA A 270 -6.75 10.36 -19.93
C ALA A 270 -7.25 10.28 -18.48
N ALA A 271 -6.34 9.96 -17.55
CA ALA A 271 -6.70 9.83 -16.14
C ALA A 271 -7.31 11.10 -15.52
N GLY A 272 -6.89 12.28 -15.99
CA GLY A 272 -7.40 13.58 -15.55
C GLY A 272 -8.75 13.99 -16.15
N ASP A 273 -9.40 13.17 -16.99
CA ASP A 273 -10.72 13.49 -17.57
C ASP A 273 -11.80 13.60 -16.47
N PRO A 274 -12.51 14.74 -16.34
CA PRO A 274 -13.59 14.89 -15.36
C PRO A 274 -14.71 13.86 -15.53
N ARG A 275 -15.00 13.43 -16.76
CA ARG A 275 -16.05 12.43 -17.04
C ARG A 275 -15.65 11.04 -16.56
N LEU A 276 -14.36 10.71 -16.61
CA LEU A 276 -13.83 9.47 -16.03
C LEU A 276 -14.00 9.49 -14.51
N ALA A 277 -13.66 10.60 -13.84
CA ALA A 277 -13.84 10.74 -12.39
C ALA A 277 -15.31 10.58 -11.98
N GLU A 278 -16.23 11.20 -12.72
CA GLU A 278 -17.67 11.05 -12.51
C GLU A 278 -18.12 9.60 -12.71
N THR A 279 -17.69 8.96 -13.80
CA THR A 279 -18.04 7.57 -14.13
C THR A 279 -17.50 6.58 -13.08
N LEU A 280 -16.25 6.75 -12.64
CA LEU A 280 -15.63 5.92 -11.59
C LEU A 280 -16.44 6.01 -10.29
N ARG A 281 -16.84 7.22 -9.87
CA ARG A 281 -17.67 7.43 -8.67
C ARG A 281 -19.04 6.77 -8.80
N TRP A 282 -19.68 6.94 -9.95
CA TRP A 282 -21.01 6.38 -10.20
C TRP A 282 -21.01 4.85 -10.22
N LEU A 283 -19.97 4.23 -10.80
CA LEU A 283 -19.85 2.77 -10.90
C LEU A 283 -19.17 2.10 -9.71
N GLU A 284 -18.51 2.85 -8.83
CA GLU A 284 -17.85 2.32 -7.63
C GLU A 284 -18.76 1.41 -6.78
N PRO A 285 -20.05 1.73 -6.53
CA PRO A 285 -20.94 0.84 -5.78
C PRO A 285 -21.19 -0.51 -6.46
N ALA A 286 -21.13 -0.58 -7.80
CA ALA A 286 -21.28 -1.82 -8.55
C ALA A 286 -19.99 -2.67 -8.51
N VAL A 287 -18.82 -2.04 -8.45
CA VAL A 287 -17.52 -2.72 -8.34
C VAL A 287 -17.24 -3.19 -6.91
N ARG A 288 -17.69 -2.44 -5.91
CA ARG A 288 -17.48 -2.73 -4.47
C ARG A 288 -15.99 -2.97 -4.14
N PRO A 289 -15.10 -1.99 -4.34
CA PRO A 289 -13.66 -2.16 -4.08
C PRO A 289 -13.34 -2.64 -2.66
N ASN A 290 -14.17 -2.28 -1.67
CA ASN A 290 -14.03 -2.70 -0.27
C ASN A 290 -14.89 -3.91 0.10
N GLY A 291 -15.73 -4.38 -0.83
CA GLY A 291 -16.55 -5.56 -0.58
C GLY A 291 -15.65 -6.81 -0.51
N GLU A 292 -16.07 -7.82 0.25
CA GLU A 292 -15.36 -9.09 0.23
C GLU A 292 -15.47 -9.74 -1.17
N PRO A 293 -14.38 -10.26 -1.74
CA PRO A 293 -14.46 -11.14 -2.91
C PRO A 293 -15.29 -12.39 -2.60
N PRO A 294 -15.84 -13.09 -3.62
CA PRO A 294 -16.63 -14.29 -3.39
C PRO A 294 -15.84 -15.36 -2.60
N PRO A 295 -16.52 -16.30 -1.92
CA PRO A 295 -15.83 -17.38 -1.22
C PRO A 295 -15.04 -18.25 -2.20
N LEU A 296 -14.05 -19.00 -1.69
CA LEU A 296 -13.38 -20.01 -2.49
C LEU A 296 -14.39 -21.05 -2.98
N SER A 297 -14.19 -21.54 -4.20
CA SER A 297 -15.06 -22.55 -4.81
C SER A 297 -15.06 -23.89 -4.04
N ARG A 298 -14.00 -24.17 -3.28
CA ARG A 298 -13.86 -25.30 -2.35
C ARG A 298 -12.91 -24.94 -1.19
N PRO A 299 -12.81 -25.74 -0.12
CA PRO A 299 -11.85 -25.48 0.97
C PRO A 299 -10.41 -25.36 0.48
N ALA A 300 -9.61 -24.52 1.14
CA ALA A 300 -8.26 -24.19 0.69
C ALA A 300 -7.35 -25.45 0.67
N GLU A 301 -7.54 -26.36 1.62
CA GLU A 301 -6.82 -27.61 1.79
C GLU A 301 -6.99 -28.56 0.58
N GLU A 302 -8.12 -28.45 -0.14
CA GLU A 302 -8.44 -29.28 -1.29
C GLU A 302 -7.74 -28.86 -2.58
N TYR A 303 -7.05 -27.71 -2.60
CA TYR A 303 -6.24 -27.25 -3.73
C TYR A 303 -4.79 -27.77 -3.70
N GLY A 304 -4.41 -28.61 -2.73
CA GLY A 304 -3.06 -29.19 -2.67
C GLY A 304 -1.91 -28.17 -2.56
N PRO A 305 -0.64 -28.60 -2.69
CA PRO A 305 0.54 -27.76 -2.45
C PRO A 305 1.10 -27.02 -3.69
N GLY A 306 0.57 -27.27 -4.90
CA GLY A 306 1.06 -26.68 -6.14
C GLY A 306 0.24 -25.48 -6.61
N PRO A 307 0.68 -24.73 -7.65
CA PRO A 307 -0.18 -23.72 -8.29
C PRO A 307 -1.37 -24.44 -8.92
N GLN A 308 -2.52 -24.42 -8.24
CA GLN A 308 -3.72 -25.11 -8.70
C GLN A 308 -4.80 -24.14 -9.17
N GLN A 309 -5.41 -24.55 -10.29
CA GLN A 309 -6.66 -24.11 -10.89
C GLN A 309 -6.71 -22.65 -11.42
N GLU A 310 -6.86 -22.57 -12.74
CA GLU A 310 -7.21 -21.35 -13.47
C GLU A 310 -8.59 -20.82 -13.07
N GLY A 311 -8.71 -19.50 -12.97
CA GLY A 311 -9.99 -18.81 -12.85
C GLY A 311 -10.76 -19.09 -11.56
N GLU A 312 -10.07 -19.03 -10.43
CA GLU A 312 -10.74 -19.03 -9.13
C GLU A 312 -11.42 -17.67 -8.93
N ALA A 313 -12.75 -17.68 -8.89
CA ALA A 313 -13.58 -16.47 -8.91
C ALA A 313 -13.23 -15.48 -7.78
N ARG A 314 -12.82 -15.99 -6.60
CA ARG A 314 -12.37 -15.19 -5.47
C ARG A 314 -11.21 -14.27 -5.85
N PHE A 315 -10.21 -14.81 -6.53
CA PHE A 315 -9.01 -14.06 -6.88
C PHE A 315 -9.18 -13.28 -8.19
N ASP A 316 -9.92 -13.78 -9.16
CA ASP A 316 -10.27 -13.03 -10.37
C ASP A 316 -10.99 -11.71 -10.03
N GLU A 317 -11.91 -11.75 -9.06
CA GLU A 317 -12.60 -10.55 -8.56
C GLU A 317 -11.65 -9.62 -7.80
N ALA A 318 -10.68 -10.15 -7.05
CA ALA A 318 -9.67 -9.34 -6.38
C ALA A 318 -8.75 -8.62 -7.38
N ILE A 319 -8.37 -9.27 -8.48
CA ILE A 319 -7.61 -8.65 -9.58
C ILE A 319 -8.46 -7.57 -10.29
N ARG A 320 -9.75 -7.83 -10.51
CA ARG A 320 -10.70 -6.83 -11.05
C ARG A 320 -10.77 -5.61 -10.13
N LYS A 321 -10.86 -5.78 -8.81
CA LYS A 321 -10.82 -4.69 -7.83
C LYS A 321 -9.49 -3.93 -7.85
N ALA A 322 -8.36 -4.62 -8.01
CA ALA A 322 -7.05 -4.00 -8.16
C ALA A 322 -6.99 -3.07 -9.38
N ALA A 323 -7.50 -3.54 -10.53
CA ALA A 323 -7.59 -2.74 -11.75
C ALA A 323 -8.45 -1.49 -11.58
N PHE A 324 -9.62 -1.62 -10.93
CA PHE A 324 -10.48 -0.48 -10.60
C PHE A 324 -9.75 0.53 -9.68
N LEU A 325 -9.11 0.05 -8.62
CA LEU A 325 -8.38 0.93 -7.69
C LEU A 325 -7.21 1.62 -8.38
N ARG A 326 -6.51 0.95 -9.28
CA ARG A 326 -5.47 1.59 -10.10
C ARG A 326 -6.06 2.74 -10.91
N SER A 327 -7.17 2.52 -11.62
CA SER A 327 -7.85 3.57 -12.39
C SER A 327 -8.27 4.75 -11.52
N LYS A 328 -8.88 4.46 -10.37
CA LYS A 328 -9.30 5.47 -9.39
C LYS A 328 -8.11 6.27 -8.87
N LEU A 329 -7.03 5.61 -8.45
CA LEU A 329 -5.85 6.27 -7.91
C LEU A 329 -5.20 7.20 -8.93
N VAL A 330 -4.95 6.74 -10.16
CA VAL A 330 -4.36 7.61 -11.19
C VAL A 330 -5.28 8.80 -11.48
N SER A 331 -6.60 8.59 -11.54
CA SER A 331 -7.56 9.68 -11.75
C SER A 331 -7.60 10.68 -10.59
N VAL A 332 -7.58 10.23 -9.34
CA VAL A 332 -7.55 11.10 -8.15
C VAL A 332 -6.25 11.89 -8.09
N LEU A 333 -5.12 11.27 -8.41
CA LEU A 333 -3.80 11.91 -8.33
C LEU A 333 -3.58 12.94 -9.45
N GLN A 334 -4.00 12.64 -10.68
CA GLN A 334 -3.78 13.54 -11.83
C GLN A 334 -4.93 14.55 -12.02
N GLY A 335 -6.13 14.24 -11.54
CA GLY A 335 -7.34 15.04 -11.71
C GLY A 335 -7.99 15.44 -10.39
N GLY A 336 -7.21 15.72 -9.34
CA GLY A 336 -7.71 15.93 -7.97
C GLY A 336 -8.85 16.94 -7.83
N GLY A 337 -8.90 17.97 -8.68
CA GLY A 337 -10.00 18.96 -8.72
C GLY A 337 -11.35 18.40 -9.18
N ASN A 338 -11.37 17.22 -9.83
CA ASN A 338 -12.58 16.54 -10.29
C ASN A 338 -13.19 15.62 -9.21
N TRP A 339 -12.51 15.47 -8.07
CA TRP A 339 -12.90 14.59 -6.99
C TRP A 339 -13.34 15.36 -5.74
N PRO A 340 -14.29 14.83 -4.95
CA PRO A 340 -14.68 15.45 -3.69
C PRO A 340 -13.51 15.44 -2.68
N ALA A 341 -13.57 16.38 -1.73
CA ALA A 341 -12.62 16.41 -0.61
C ALA A 341 -12.61 15.04 0.12
N GLY A 342 -11.42 14.53 0.40
CA GLY A 342 -11.22 13.21 1.03
C GLY A 342 -11.23 12.01 0.09
N ALA A 343 -11.49 12.17 -1.22
CA ALA A 343 -11.45 11.05 -2.18
C ALA A 343 -10.07 10.37 -2.27
N ARG A 344 -8.99 11.14 -2.08
CA ARG A 344 -7.61 10.63 -2.00
C ARG A 344 -7.40 9.75 -0.78
N ALA A 345 -7.74 10.26 0.42
CA ALA A 345 -7.73 9.50 1.66
C ALA A 345 -8.50 8.19 1.54
N GLN A 346 -9.72 8.28 0.99
CA GLN A 346 -10.56 7.12 0.75
C GLN A 346 -9.86 6.14 -0.19
N ALA A 347 -9.41 6.54 -1.38
CA ALA A 347 -8.74 5.66 -2.34
C ALA A 347 -7.51 4.95 -1.74
N PHE A 348 -6.77 5.64 -0.86
CA PHE A 348 -5.64 5.07 -0.14
C PHE A 348 -6.10 4.02 0.88
N LEU A 349 -7.14 4.28 1.66
CA LEU A 349 -7.71 3.28 2.56
C LEU A 349 -8.18 2.02 1.80
N GLN A 350 -8.80 2.19 0.62
CA GLN A 350 -9.24 1.06 -0.21
C GLN A 350 -8.04 0.24 -0.73
N LEU A 351 -6.96 0.92 -1.13
CA LEU A 351 -5.71 0.26 -1.53
C LEU A 351 -5.10 -0.56 -0.38
N ALA A 352 -5.03 0.01 0.82
CA ALA A 352 -4.54 -0.66 2.00
C ALA A 352 -5.36 -1.92 2.33
N GLN A 353 -6.69 -1.80 2.31
CA GLN A 353 -7.62 -2.90 2.57
C GLN A 353 -7.46 -4.02 1.53
N LEU A 354 -7.33 -3.68 0.24
CA LEU A 354 -7.12 -4.66 -0.81
C LEU A 354 -5.78 -5.38 -0.62
N GLN A 355 -4.70 -4.67 -0.28
CA GLN A 355 -3.40 -5.30 -0.04
C GLN A 355 -3.42 -6.21 1.19
N ALA A 356 -4.04 -5.77 2.29
CA ALA A 356 -4.21 -6.61 3.49
C ALA A 356 -4.99 -7.90 3.16
N TRP A 357 -6.01 -7.80 2.30
CA TRP A 357 -6.72 -8.97 1.80
C TRP A 357 -5.80 -9.90 0.99
N PHE A 358 -4.97 -9.37 0.07
CA PHE A 358 -4.01 -10.19 -0.69
C PHE A 358 -3.00 -10.87 0.23
N ASP A 359 -2.41 -10.16 1.19
CA ASP A 359 -1.44 -10.71 2.13
C ASP A 359 -2.07 -11.83 3.01
N ALA A 360 -3.36 -11.73 3.33
CA ALA A 360 -4.07 -12.74 4.12
C ALA A 360 -4.59 -13.94 3.30
N ASN A 361 -4.85 -13.79 2.00
CA ASN A 361 -5.54 -14.81 1.18
C ASN A 361 -4.67 -15.43 0.08
N VAL A 362 -3.59 -14.77 -0.35
CA VAL A 362 -2.70 -15.25 -1.41
C VAL A 362 -1.41 -15.77 -0.79
N ASP A 363 -1.40 -17.07 -0.48
CA ASP A 363 -0.22 -17.79 0.01
C ASP A 363 0.57 -18.46 -1.13
N ALA A 364 1.48 -19.37 -0.77
CA ALA A 364 2.34 -20.08 -1.72
C ALA A 364 1.57 -20.85 -2.82
N ARG A 365 0.32 -21.27 -2.58
CA ARG A 365 -0.52 -21.96 -3.58
C ARG A 365 -0.92 -21.02 -4.70
N TRP A 366 -1.21 -19.77 -4.35
CA TRP A 366 -1.84 -18.79 -5.24
C TRP A 366 -0.86 -17.74 -5.77
N GLN A 367 0.26 -17.54 -5.07
CA GLN A 367 1.27 -16.53 -5.40
C GLN A 367 1.73 -16.58 -6.86
N PRO A 368 2.00 -17.75 -7.49
CA PRO A 368 2.44 -17.78 -8.89
C PRO A 368 1.44 -17.19 -9.88
N LEU A 369 0.14 -17.17 -9.53
CA LEU A 369 -0.95 -16.72 -10.40
C LEU A 369 -1.47 -15.31 -10.03
N TYR A 370 -1.58 -15.01 -8.74
CA TYR A 370 -2.32 -13.84 -8.26
C TYR A 370 -1.46 -12.80 -7.55
N ALA A 371 -0.13 -12.98 -7.48
CA ALA A 371 0.75 -11.96 -6.93
C ALA A 371 0.78 -10.71 -7.83
N LEU A 372 0.11 -9.64 -7.38
CA LEU A 372 -0.04 -8.38 -8.12
C LEU A 372 1.28 -7.81 -8.63
N ALA A 373 2.27 -7.66 -7.75
CA ALA A 373 3.54 -7.00 -8.07
C ALA A 373 4.35 -7.70 -9.17
N ARG A 374 4.29 -9.03 -9.28
CA ARG A 374 5.07 -9.81 -10.25
C ARG A 374 4.31 -10.08 -11.54
N GLN A 375 3.09 -10.62 -11.42
CA GLN A 375 2.33 -11.11 -12.57
C GLN A 375 1.43 -10.04 -13.19
N HIS A 376 0.94 -9.09 -12.38
CA HIS A 376 -0.10 -8.13 -12.79
C HIS A 376 0.37 -6.69 -12.69
N ALA A 377 1.63 -6.42 -13.00
CA ALA A 377 2.23 -5.09 -12.82
C ALA A 377 1.44 -3.90 -13.42
N ALA A 378 0.66 -4.08 -14.48
CA ALA A 378 -0.19 -3.00 -15.01
C ALA A 378 -1.60 -2.92 -14.42
N LEU A 379 -1.98 -3.87 -13.60
CA LEU A 379 -3.17 -3.78 -12.75
C LEU A 379 -2.80 -3.42 -11.32
N ASP A 380 -1.51 -3.56 -10.96
CA ASP A 380 -0.98 -3.22 -9.66
C ASP A 380 -1.28 -1.75 -9.32
N PRO A 381 -2.16 -1.48 -8.34
CA PRO A 381 -2.55 -0.14 -7.95
C PRO A 381 -1.42 0.62 -7.25
N TRP A 382 -0.42 -0.08 -6.67
CA TRP A 382 0.74 0.58 -6.07
C TRP A 382 1.60 1.31 -7.09
N ARG A 383 1.60 0.86 -8.35
CA ARG A 383 2.30 1.55 -9.44
C ARG A 383 1.67 2.91 -9.80
N ALA A 384 0.42 3.16 -9.43
CA ALA A 384 -0.18 4.49 -9.58
C ALA A 384 0.53 5.54 -8.71
N LEU A 385 1.17 5.11 -7.62
CA LEU A 385 1.85 5.99 -6.68
C LEU A 385 3.29 6.35 -7.10
N GLY A 386 3.95 5.47 -7.87
CA GLY A 386 5.26 5.68 -8.49
C GLY A 386 6.40 6.09 -7.55
N GLU A 387 7.64 6.09 -8.04
CA GLU A 387 8.71 6.86 -7.39
C GLU A 387 8.52 8.33 -7.80
N GLY A 388 7.86 9.11 -6.94
CA GLY A 388 7.74 10.57 -7.09
C GLY A 388 6.41 11.11 -7.63
N ALA A 389 5.38 10.28 -7.87
CA ALA A 389 4.07 10.80 -8.32
C ALA A 389 3.23 11.38 -7.17
N VAL A 390 3.52 10.98 -5.92
CA VAL A 390 2.91 11.57 -4.73
C VAL A 390 4.02 12.10 -3.83
N ASP A 391 3.92 13.37 -3.44
CA ASP A 391 4.81 13.98 -2.45
C ASP A 391 4.74 13.17 -1.14
N ARG A 392 5.91 12.83 -0.58
CA ARG A 392 6.03 12.10 0.69
C ARG A 392 5.28 12.82 1.82
N ALA A 393 5.29 14.16 1.84
CA ALA A 393 4.54 14.92 2.83
C ALA A 393 3.03 14.66 2.69
N ALA A 394 2.51 14.67 1.46
CA ALA A 394 1.12 14.35 1.21
C ALA A 394 0.77 12.90 1.58
N LEU A 395 1.64 11.93 1.30
CA LEU A 395 1.44 10.53 1.74
C LEU A 395 1.40 10.42 3.27
N LEU A 396 2.27 11.14 3.98
CA LEU A 396 2.28 11.14 5.44
C LEU A 396 1.01 11.76 6.02
N ASP A 397 0.58 12.89 5.50
CA ASP A 397 -0.66 13.56 5.96
C ASP A 397 -1.87 12.63 5.77
N GLU A 398 -1.90 11.86 4.68
CA GLU A 398 -2.96 10.87 4.43
C GLU A 398 -2.87 9.66 5.37
N LEU A 399 -1.66 9.15 5.65
CA LEU A 399 -1.46 8.07 6.63
C LEU A 399 -1.91 8.45 8.04
N GLU A 400 -1.77 9.73 8.40
CA GLU A 400 -2.20 10.28 9.69
C GLU A 400 -3.69 10.60 9.72
N ALA A 401 -4.28 10.92 8.57
CA ALA A 401 -5.73 11.10 8.45
C ALA A 401 -6.50 9.77 8.55
N LEU A 402 -5.81 8.62 8.45
CA LEU A 402 -6.43 7.32 8.71
C LEU A 402 -6.93 7.25 10.16
N PRO A 403 -8.13 6.71 10.40
CA PRO A 403 -8.67 6.58 11.75
C PRO A 403 -7.70 5.87 12.72
N ALA A 404 -7.67 6.28 13.98
CA ALA A 404 -6.74 5.75 14.99
C ALA A 404 -6.94 4.24 15.22
N GLU A 405 -8.18 3.75 15.06
CA GLU A 405 -8.57 2.35 15.14
C GLU A 405 -8.15 1.50 13.92
N THR A 406 -7.60 2.12 12.88
CA THR A 406 -7.06 1.39 11.73
C THR A 406 -5.90 0.51 12.20
N ASP A 407 -5.94 -0.79 11.88
CA ASP A 407 -4.91 -1.73 12.31
C ASP A 407 -3.53 -1.41 11.69
N CYS A 408 -2.47 -1.93 12.33
CA CYS A 408 -1.13 -1.79 11.76
C CYS A 408 -0.96 -2.54 10.44
N ALA A 409 -1.73 -3.60 10.21
CA ALA A 409 -1.70 -4.38 8.98
C ALA A 409 -2.05 -3.52 7.75
N SER A 410 -2.95 -2.55 7.90
CA SER A 410 -3.33 -1.61 6.83
C SER A 410 -2.26 -0.56 6.54
N ARG A 411 -1.38 -0.24 7.52
CA ARG A 411 -0.26 0.71 7.34
C ARG A 411 1.01 0.07 6.78
N GLN A 412 1.24 -1.20 7.08
CA GLN A 412 2.45 -1.94 6.65
C GLN A 412 2.70 -1.95 5.13
N PRO A 413 1.67 -2.13 4.27
CA PRO A 413 1.83 -1.97 2.83
C PRO A 413 2.44 -0.63 2.41
N TRP A 414 2.02 0.47 3.04
CA TRP A 414 2.54 1.80 2.72
C TRP A 414 4.02 1.92 3.04
N PHE A 415 4.47 1.36 4.16
CA PHE A 415 5.89 1.34 4.50
C PHE A 415 6.69 0.47 3.52
N ARG A 416 6.16 -0.71 3.15
CA ARG A 416 6.77 -1.60 2.15
C ARG A 416 6.95 -0.92 0.79
N HIS A 417 5.96 -0.16 0.34
CA HIS A 417 5.97 0.47 -0.99
C HIS A 417 6.57 1.90 -1.00
N GLY A 418 6.47 2.64 0.11
CA GLY A 418 7.06 3.98 0.26
C GLY A 418 8.51 3.98 0.76
N GLY A 419 9.01 2.83 1.19
CA GLY A 419 10.39 2.61 1.60
C GLY A 419 10.73 3.18 2.98
N ALA A 420 12.00 3.00 3.37
CA ALA A 420 12.51 3.34 4.70
C ALA A 420 12.30 4.82 5.07
N ALA A 421 12.38 5.73 4.10
CA ALA A 421 12.18 7.16 4.33
C ALA A 421 10.74 7.53 4.74
N LEU A 422 9.72 6.89 4.16
CA LEU A 422 8.33 7.13 4.53
C LEU A 422 8.04 6.60 5.94
N GLU A 423 8.49 5.38 6.23
CA GLU A 423 8.30 4.76 7.55
C GLU A 423 9.03 5.53 8.65
N ALA A 424 10.27 5.98 8.40
CA ALA A 424 11.02 6.83 9.32
C ALA A 424 10.36 8.19 9.55
N ALA A 425 9.83 8.82 8.50
CA ALA A 425 9.12 10.08 8.64
C ALA A 425 7.80 9.93 9.42
N TYR A 426 7.07 8.83 9.23
CA TYR A 426 5.88 8.52 10.02
C TYR A 426 6.24 8.27 11.48
N ALA A 427 7.23 7.41 11.76
CA ALA A 427 7.71 7.14 13.11
C ALA A 427 8.13 8.42 13.85
N LEU A 428 8.82 9.33 13.16
CA LEU A 428 9.21 10.62 13.72
C LEU A 428 8.00 11.48 14.14
N ARG A 429 6.92 11.49 13.34
CA ARG A 429 5.69 12.24 13.69
C ARG A 429 4.98 11.60 14.89
N GLU A 430 4.89 10.28 14.96
CA GLU A 430 4.28 9.56 16.09
C GLU A 430 5.06 9.80 17.39
N LEU A 431 6.40 9.73 17.34
CA LEU A 431 7.23 10.09 18.49
C LEU A 431 7.04 11.56 18.89
N GLY A 432 6.82 12.44 17.92
CA GLY A 432 6.47 13.85 18.14
C GLY A 432 5.13 14.05 18.85
N ARG A 433 4.23 13.05 18.85
CA ARG A 433 2.96 13.08 19.61
C ARG A 433 3.06 12.45 21.00
N ALA A 434 4.21 11.86 21.35
CA ALA A 434 4.45 11.09 22.56
C ALA A 434 3.70 9.74 22.64
N ASP A 435 3.17 9.25 21.51
CA ASP A 435 2.42 7.99 21.42
C ASP A 435 3.30 6.75 21.12
N GLY A 436 4.63 6.90 21.24
CA GLY A 436 5.60 5.88 20.87
C GLY A 436 5.81 5.78 19.35
N LEU A 437 6.16 4.60 18.85
CA LEU A 437 6.38 4.36 17.40
C LEU A 437 5.10 4.00 16.63
N GLY A 438 3.98 3.80 17.34
CA GLY A 438 2.73 3.31 16.77
C GLY A 438 2.94 2.01 15.97
N CYS A 439 2.56 2.03 14.69
CA CYS A 439 2.70 0.91 13.77
C CYS A 439 4.01 0.88 12.99
N ALA A 440 4.86 1.91 13.11
CA ALA A 440 6.09 2.02 12.34
C ALA A 440 7.25 1.30 13.02
N ARG A 441 8.12 0.72 12.19
CA ARG A 441 9.37 0.07 12.56
C ARG A 441 10.47 0.62 11.67
N PRO A 442 10.88 1.89 11.89
CA PRO A 442 11.84 2.53 11.01
C PRO A 442 13.14 1.73 10.95
N ASP A 443 13.75 1.69 9.77
CA ASP A 443 15.06 1.06 9.57
C ASP A 443 16.15 1.95 10.20
N TRP A 444 16.46 1.67 11.46
CA TRP A 444 17.48 2.38 12.24
C TRP A 444 18.89 2.20 11.66
N THR A 445 19.15 1.08 10.99
CA THR A 445 20.43 0.84 10.32
C THR A 445 20.56 1.75 9.11
N TRP A 446 19.51 1.85 8.30
CA TRP A 446 19.45 2.79 7.18
C TRP A 446 19.65 4.24 7.64
N LEU A 447 18.94 4.70 8.69
CA LEU A 447 19.11 6.05 9.25
C LEU A 447 20.54 6.33 9.74
N ARG A 448 21.22 5.31 10.27
CA ARG A 448 22.57 5.44 10.82
C ARG A 448 23.65 5.41 9.73
N ASP A 449 23.56 4.44 8.84
CA ASP A 449 24.67 4.02 7.98
C ASP A 449 24.57 4.58 6.54
N ASP A 450 23.38 5.00 6.08
CA ASP A 450 23.19 5.56 4.74
C ASP A 450 23.57 7.06 4.67
N PRO A 451 24.48 7.47 3.77
CA PRO A 451 24.88 8.87 3.60
C PRO A 451 23.90 9.70 2.74
N GLY A 452 22.81 9.11 2.24
CA GLY A 452 21.82 9.75 1.40
C GLY A 452 21.13 10.96 2.05
N GLY A 453 20.68 11.91 1.22
CA GLY A 453 20.09 13.17 1.69
C GLY A 453 18.85 12.99 2.58
N ASP A 454 18.00 12.02 2.25
CA ASP A 454 16.80 11.71 3.05
C ASP A 454 17.13 11.09 4.41
N ALA A 455 18.02 10.10 4.44
CA ALA A 455 18.46 9.45 5.67
C ALA A 455 19.10 10.46 6.63
N HIS A 456 19.99 11.31 6.10
CA HIS A 456 20.62 12.40 6.85
C HIS A 456 19.57 13.38 7.40
N ALA A 457 18.67 13.89 6.56
CA ALA A 457 17.67 14.87 6.98
C ALA A 457 16.72 14.30 8.05
N LEU A 458 16.29 13.05 7.91
CA LEU A 458 15.45 12.40 8.91
C LEU A 458 16.21 12.13 10.20
N ARG A 459 17.46 11.65 10.11
CA ARG A 459 18.34 11.45 11.28
C ARG A 459 18.48 12.73 12.10
N GLU A 460 18.80 13.86 11.47
CA GLU A 460 18.91 15.14 12.18
C GLU A 460 17.61 15.52 12.89
N ARG A 461 16.45 15.23 12.30
CA ARG A 461 15.16 15.49 12.94
C ARG A 461 14.88 14.55 14.10
N PHE A 462 15.27 13.28 14.03
CA PHE A 462 15.23 12.38 15.18
C PHE A 462 16.13 12.92 16.30
N LEU A 463 17.36 13.31 16.00
CA LEU A 463 18.28 13.83 17.01
C LEU A 463 17.77 15.14 17.64
N GLN A 464 17.16 16.02 16.85
CA GLN A 464 16.50 17.22 17.35
C GLN A 464 15.33 16.88 18.28
N LEU A 465 14.50 15.89 17.92
CA LEU A 465 13.38 15.46 18.75
C LEU A 465 13.85 14.86 20.08
N ALA A 466 14.93 14.07 20.07
CA ALA A 466 15.54 13.51 21.28
C ALA A 466 16.11 14.57 22.23
N GLY A 467 16.50 15.75 21.71
CA GLY A 467 17.00 16.86 22.52
C GLY A 467 15.91 17.78 23.11
N GLN A 468 14.63 17.51 22.87
CA GLN A 468 13.55 18.34 23.39
C GLN A 468 13.25 18.02 24.87
N PRO A 469 13.08 19.03 25.75
CA PRO A 469 12.68 18.81 27.14
C PRO A 469 11.33 18.08 27.26
N GLY A 470 11.22 17.18 28.25
CA GLY A 470 9.98 16.42 28.50
C GLY A 470 9.67 15.33 27.47
N ARG A 471 10.68 14.90 26.71
CA ARG A 471 10.60 13.81 25.71
C ARG A 471 11.45 12.62 26.12
N ASP A 472 11.58 12.35 27.41
CA ASP A 472 12.54 11.37 27.95
C ASP A 472 12.34 9.97 27.37
N PHE A 473 11.08 9.57 27.15
CA PHE A 473 10.77 8.31 26.50
C PHE A 473 11.21 8.26 25.02
N THR A 474 10.95 9.33 24.26
CA THR A 474 11.38 9.46 22.86
C THR A 474 12.90 9.51 22.75
N HIS A 475 13.55 10.26 23.65
CA HIS A 475 14.99 10.31 23.80
C HIS A 475 15.57 8.89 23.93
N GLU A 476 14.97 8.09 24.81
CA GLU A 476 15.41 6.72 25.06
C GLU A 476 15.23 5.76 23.89
N ILE A 477 14.11 5.86 23.15
CA ILE A 477 13.94 5.09 21.92
C ILE A 477 15.06 5.42 20.92
N ILE A 478 15.33 6.72 20.72
CA ILE A 478 16.31 7.17 19.74
C ILE A 478 17.73 6.78 20.17
N LEU A 479 18.05 6.95 21.44
CA LEU A 479 19.35 6.56 22.00
C LEU A 479 19.57 5.05 21.86
N ASN A 480 18.57 4.23 22.20
CA ASN A 480 18.70 2.78 22.15
C ASN A 480 18.75 2.24 20.71
N GLN A 481 17.92 2.78 19.82
CA GLN A 481 17.77 2.24 18.47
C GLN A 481 18.72 2.87 17.46
N LEU A 482 18.75 4.21 17.37
CA LEU A 482 19.56 4.94 16.39
C LEU A 482 21.03 5.00 16.81
N LEU A 483 21.31 5.27 18.10
CA LEU A 483 22.67 5.38 18.63
C LEU A 483 23.21 4.06 19.23
N GLN A 484 22.42 2.98 19.20
CA GLN A 484 22.78 1.66 19.77
C GLN A 484 23.27 1.74 21.22
N GLY A 485 22.64 2.59 22.04
CA GLY A 485 23.06 2.79 23.42
C GLY A 485 24.47 3.39 23.55
N CYS A 486 24.97 4.05 22.51
CA CYS A 486 26.32 4.62 22.49
C CYS A 486 27.44 3.58 22.76
N ALA A 487 27.16 2.30 22.51
CA ALA A 487 28.12 1.22 22.66
C ALA A 487 28.90 0.99 21.34
N GLY A 488 30.22 0.78 21.45
CA GLY A 488 31.07 0.26 20.37
C GLY A 488 32.15 1.23 19.86
N PRO A 489 33.36 0.72 19.55
CA PRO A 489 34.49 1.54 19.08
C PRO A 489 34.38 1.99 17.60
N SER A 490 33.33 1.57 16.87
CA SER A 490 33.17 1.79 15.43
C SER A 490 32.00 2.72 15.06
N GLN A 491 31.54 3.57 15.98
CA GLN A 491 30.45 4.50 15.69
C GLN A 491 30.87 5.62 14.74
N PRO A 492 29.97 6.10 13.86
CA PRO A 492 30.26 7.26 13.02
C PRO A 492 30.41 8.54 13.85
N ALA A 493 31.19 9.50 13.36
CA ALA A 493 31.56 10.70 14.11
C ALA A 493 30.35 11.51 14.63
N TRP A 494 29.26 11.58 13.85
CA TRP A 494 28.03 12.27 14.27
C TRP A 494 27.33 11.56 15.44
N ALA A 495 27.42 10.22 15.52
CA ALA A 495 26.83 9.45 16.60
C ALA A 495 27.65 9.62 17.88
N ILE A 496 28.99 9.63 17.76
CA ILE A 496 29.89 9.97 18.88
C ILE A 496 29.57 11.37 19.41
N GLU A 497 29.38 12.36 18.53
CA GLU A 497 29.01 13.73 18.94
C GLU A 497 27.65 13.79 19.63
N ALA A 498 26.64 13.07 19.12
CA ALA A 498 25.33 12.99 19.77
C ALA A 498 25.43 12.31 21.14
N CYS A 499 26.19 11.22 21.25
CA CYS A 499 26.41 10.49 22.48
C CYS A 499 27.14 11.34 23.54
N THR A 500 28.20 12.05 23.18
CA THR A 500 28.93 12.92 24.13
C THR A 500 28.13 14.13 24.56
N ARG A 501 27.11 14.52 23.79
CA ARG A 501 26.16 15.58 24.17
C ARG A 501 25.15 15.13 25.22
N TRP A 502 24.78 13.86 25.23
CA TRP A 502 23.67 13.34 26.06
C TRP A 502 24.10 12.35 27.13
N ILE A 503 25.37 11.95 27.15
CA ILE A 503 25.90 10.99 28.11
C ILE A 503 27.14 11.60 28.74
N SER A 504 27.07 11.78 30.05
CA SER A 504 28.24 12.14 30.86
C SER A 504 28.98 10.86 31.26
N PRO A 505 30.32 10.89 31.33
CA PRO A 505 31.08 9.74 31.81
C PRO A 505 30.64 9.43 33.25
N ALA A 506 30.09 8.23 33.45
CA ALA A 506 29.70 7.76 34.76
C ALA A 506 30.92 7.71 35.70
N PRO A 507 30.77 8.06 37.00
CA PRO A 507 31.84 7.85 37.96
C PRO A 507 32.23 6.37 38.00
N ALA A 508 33.53 6.09 37.98
CA ALA A 508 34.06 4.72 37.96
C ALA A 508 33.77 3.91 39.24
N SER A 509 33.30 4.57 40.30
CA SER A 509 32.93 3.94 41.56
C SER A 509 31.82 4.71 42.27
N LEU A 510 31.00 3.98 43.02
CA LEU A 510 30.08 4.59 44.00
C LEU A 510 30.87 5.56 44.89
N PRO A 511 30.33 6.77 45.17
CA PRO A 511 30.91 7.63 46.18
C PRO A 511 30.91 6.86 47.51
N ALA A 512 32.09 6.63 48.09
CA ALA A 512 32.20 5.89 49.33
C ALA A 512 31.39 6.60 50.41
N ALA A 513 30.45 5.90 51.04
CA ALA A 513 29.73 6.41 52.19
C ALA A 513 30.77 6.74 53.27
N SER A 514 31.06 8.03 53.49
CA SER A 514 31.95 8.42 54.58
C SER A 514 31.34 7.96 55.91
N PRO A 515 32.03 7.10 56.68
CA PRO A 515 31.57 6.75 58.00
C PRO A 515 31.73 7.98 58.89
N ALA A 516 30.60 8.53 59.32
CA ALA A 516 30.47 9.56 60.35
C ALA A 516 31.19 10.90 60.11
N GLY A 517 30.39 11.93 59.81
CA GLY A 517 30.62 13.26 60.38
C GLY A 517 31.67 14.14 59.70
N GLN A 518 31.43 14.56 58.45
CA GLN A 518 31.91 15.85 57.97
C GLN A 518 30.89 16.46 57.00
N ARG A 519 29.91 17.17 57.56
CA ARG A 519 29.13 18.17 56.83
C ARG A 519 30.07 19.34 56.52
N ARG A 520 30.70 19.34 55.35
CA ARG A 520 31.18 20.57 54.73
C ARG A 520 30.50 20.71 53.38
N ALA A 521 29.56 21.66 53.34
CA ALA A 521 28.98 22.16 52.12
C ALA A 521 30.07 22.86 51.30
N SER A 522 30.72 22.13 50.42
CA SER A 522 31.38 22.68 49.23
C SER A 522 30.61 22.18 48.01
N ARG A 523 30.56 23.01 46.96
CA ARG A 523 29.86 22.83 45.67
C ARG A 523 30.33 21.58 44.87
N GLY A 524 30.22 20.41 45.46
CA GLY A 524 30.70 19.12 44.97
C GLY A 524 30.44 18.06 46.03
N GLY A 525 29.21 18.02 46.55
CA GLY A 525 28.81 17.11 47.61
C GLY A 525 28.97 15.66 47.15
N VAL A 526 29.65 14.85 47.95
CA VAL A 526 29.70 13.39 47.75
C VAL A 526 28.27 12.88 47.90
N ALA A 527 27.66 12.45 46.80
CA ALA A 527 26.29 11.95 46.83
C ALA A 527 26.20 10.71 47.73
N VAL A 528 25.25 10.73 48.67
CA VAL A 528 25.04 9.65 49.63
C VAL A 528 23.93 8.77 49.10
N SER A 529 24.20 7.46 48.96
CA SER A 529 23.18 6.49 48.59
C SER A 529 22.01 6.52 49.56
N ALA A 530 20.79 6.64 49.03
CA ALA A 530 19.57 6.51 49.80
C ALA A 530 19.49 5.10 50.41
N PRO A 531 19.10 4.97 51.69
CA PRO A 531 18.99 3.64 52.31
C PRO A 531 17.81 2.88 51.71
N ALA A 532 18.04 1.62 51.33
CA ALA A 532 16.97 0.70 50.96
C ALA A 532 16.13 0.35 52.19
N ILE A 533 14.81 0.49 52.11
CA ILE A 533 13.85 0.18 53.17
C ILE A 533 12.93 -0.94 52.66
N ALA A 534 12.98 -2.10 53.30
CA ALA A 534 12.07 -3.20 53.02
C ALA A 534 10.62 -2.80 53.36
N LEU A 535 9.69 -3.14 52.48
CA LEU A 535 8.26 -2.91 52.67
C LEU A 535 7.57 -4.23 53.03
N ALA A 536 6.56 -4.16 53.88
CA ALA A 536 5.68 -5.31 54.11
C ALA A 536 4.98 -5.65 52.80
N THR A 537 4.98 -6.92 52.41
CA THR A 537 4.33 -7.39 51.19
C THR A 537 2.82 -7.60 51.41
N PRO A 538 2.01 -7.62 50.34
CA PRO A 538 0.58 -7.91 50.48
C PRO A 538 0.36 -9.31 51.08
N PRO A 539 -0.65 -9.49 51.95
CA PRO A 539 -0.95 -10.78 52.57
C PRO A 539 -1.62 -11.73 51.57
N LEU A 540 -0.82 -12.35 50.71
CA LEU A 540 -1.27 -13.20 49.61
C LEU A 540 -1.03 -14.68 49.89
N GLY A 541 -1.90 -15.54 49.36
CA GLY A 541 -1.60 -16.96 49.14
C GLY A 541 -0.65 -17.16 47.95
N ALA A 542 -0.18 -18.38 47.73
CA ALA A 542 0.74 -18.68 46.62
C ALA A 542 0.09 -18.56 45.21
N ASP A 543 -1.25 -18.60 45.13
CA ASP A 543 -1.97 -18.72 43.87
C ASP A 543 -2.60 -17.39 43.38
N PRO A 544 -2.55 -17.10 42.06
CA PRO A 544 -3.11 -15.91 41.43
C PRO A 544 -4.65 -15.95 41.35
N THR A 545 -5.31 -15.72 42.47
CA THR A 545 -6.78 -15.70 42.58
C THR A 545 -7.36 -14.28 42.53
N PRO A 546 -8.64 -14.08 42.17
CA PRO A 546 -9.29 -12.77 42.24
C PRO A 546 -9.19 -12.09 43.62
N ALA A 547 -9.24 -12.88 44.70
CA ALA A 547 -9.07 -12.38 46.06
C ALA A 547 -7.62 -11.90 46.33
N ALA A 548 -6.62 -12.63 45.83
CA ALA A 548 -5.22 -12.21 45.90
C ALA A 548 -4.99 -10.88 45.16
N PHE A 549 -5.54 -10.72 43.96
CA PHE A 549 -5.43 -9.47 43.21
C PHE A 549 -6.14 -8.30 43.90
N ALA A 550 -7.29 -8.53 44.53
CA ALA A 550 -7.99 -7.51 45.30
C ALA A 550 -7.17 -7.05 46.53
N ALA A 551 -6.58 -7.99 47.28
CA ALA A 551 -5.72 -7.68 48.42
C ALA A 551 -4.45 -6.94 48.00
N GLN A 552 -3.85 -7.32 46.87
CA GLN A 552 -2.71 -6.62 46.28
C GLN A 552 -3.07 -5.18 45.83
N ALA A 553 -4.24 -4.99 45.21
CA ALA A 553 -4.71 -3.67 44.81
C ALA A 553 -4.94 -2.75 46.01
N GLU A 554 -5.52 -3.28 47.09
CA GLU A 554 -5.68 -2.56 48.36
C GLU A 554 -4.33 -2.22 49.01
N TRP A 555 -3.38 -3.15 48.99
CA TRP A 555 -2.03 -2.90 49.47
C TRP A 555 -1.31 -1.82 48.67
N LEU A 556 -1.41 -1.82 47.33
CA LEU A 556 -0.83 -0.78 46.48
C LEU A 556 -1.44 0.60 46.77
N ARG A 557 -2.77 0.68 46.96
CA ARG A 557 -3.45 1.93 47.38
C ARG A 557 -2.93 2.43 48.73
N HIS A 558 -2.75 1.53 49.70
CA HIS A 558 -2.20 1.88 51.00
C HIS A 558 -0.73 2.34 50.90
N LEU A 559 0.05 1.71 50.02
CA LEU A 559 1.43 2.11 49.75
C LEU A 559 1.50 3.55 49.20
N ALA A 560 0.65 3.91 48.23
CA ALA A 560 0.60 5.28 47.70
C ALA A 560 0.25 6.32 48.79
N ALA A 561 -0.75 6.00 49.63
CA ALA A 561 -1.18 6.87 50.72
C ALA A 561 -0.07 7.10 51.77
N THR A 562 0.76 6.09 52.03
CA THR A 562 1.80 6.14 53.07
C THR A 562 3.11 6.77 52.61
N LEU A 563 3.46 6.66 51.33
CA LEU A 563 4.76 7.13 50.84
C LEU A 563 4.80 8.61 50.47
N SER A 564 3.75 9.22 49.92
CA SER A 564 3.86 10.60 49.42
C SER A 564 2.60 11.46 49.50
N HIS A 565 1.58 11.04 50.26
CA HIS A 565 0.21 11.58 50.13
C HIS A 565 -0.30 11.53 48.68
N ALA A 566 0.25 10.62 47.86
CA ALA A 566 -0.18 10.42 46.49
C ALA A 566 -1.63 9.94 46.49
N ASP A 567 -2.39 10.33 45.48
CA ASP A 567 -3.76 9.83 45.28
C ASP A 567 -3.72 8.29 45.23
N PRO A 568 -4.42 7.59 46.15
CA PRO A 568 -4.51 6.13 46.11
C PRO A 568 -4.99 5.61 44.75
N ALA A 569 -5.82 6.37 44.04
CA ALA A 569 -6.30 5.99 42.70
C ALA A 569 -5.18 5.89 41.65
N ALA A 570 -4.02 6.54 41.87
CA ALA A 570 -2.88 6.47 40.96
C ALA A 570 -2.28 5.05 40.84
N MET A 571 -2.57 4.16 41.80
CA MET A 571 -2.10 2.77 41.77
C MET A 571 -3.07 1.80 41.08
N GLU A 572 -4.29 2.21 40.78
CA GLU A 572 -5.29 1.35 40.13
C GLU A 572 -4.82 0.81 38.76
N PRO A 573 -4.19 1.61 37.87
CA PRO A 573 -3.65 1.10 36.62
C PRO A 573 -2.53 0.08 36.82
N VAL A 574 -1.74 0.20 37.89
CA VAL A 574 -0.69 -0.77 38.24
C VAL A 574 -1.32 -2.08 38.71
N ALA A 575 -2.31 -2.00 39.60
CA ALA A 575 -3.01 -3.17 40.11
C ALA A 575 -3.74 -3.95 39.01
N ALA A 576 -4.45 -3.24 38.12
CA ALA A 576 -5.22 -3.85 37.03
C ALA A 576 -4.34 -4.63 36.03
N ASP A 577 -3.17 -4.09 35.69
CA ASP A 577 -2.23 -4.75 34.77
C ASP A 577 -1.57 -5.98 35.39
N LEU A 578 -1.18 -5.90 36.67
CA LEU A 578 -0.66 -7.07 37.39
C LEU A 578 -1.71 -8.20 37.45
N ALA A 579 -2.98 -7.85 37.67
CA ALA A 579 -4.09 -8.81 37.66
C ALA A 579 -4.32 -9.41 36.26
N LEU A 580 -4.31 -8.60 35.21
CA LEU A 580 -4.44 -9.06 33.82
C LEU A 580 -3.34 -10.06 33.44
N ARG A 581 -2.13 -9.89 33.99
CA ARG A 581 -0.96 -10.74 33.73
C ARG A 581 -0.86 -11.96 34.63
N GLY A 582 -1.70 -12.06 35.65
CA GLY A 582 -1.58 -13.11 36.65
C GLY A 582 -0.38 -12.94 37.60
N ALA A 583 0.16 -11.73 37.76
CA ALA A 583 1.40 -11.46 38.49
C ALA A 583 1.16 -11.01 39.95
N LEU A 584 1.80 -11.70 40.90
CA LEU A 584 1.72 -11.38 42.33
C LEU A 584 3.03 -10.73 42.83
N ILE A 585 2.92 -9.83 43.79
CA ILE A 585 4.05 -9.17 44.46
C ILE A 585 4.49 -10.04 45.65
N HIS A 586 5.74 -10.52 45.62
CA HIS A 586 6.33 -11.35 46.69
C HIS A 586 7.45 -10.64 47.46
N GLY A 587 7.93 -9.51 46.96
CA GLY A 587 8.92 -8.67 47.63
C GLY A 587 8.70 -7.21 47.26
N ALA A 588 9.02 -6.30 48.17
CA ALA A 588 8.97 -4.88 47.90
C ALA A 588 10.02 -4.13 48.71
N GLN A 589 10.70 -3.18 48.08
CA GLN A 589 11.66 -2.30 48.73
C GLN A 589 11.55 -0.89 48.16
N ARG A 590 11.95 0.11 48.96
CA ARG A 590 11.94 1.51 48.53
C ARG A 590 13.22 2.25 48.88
N TRP A 591 13.49 3.30 48.12
CA TRP A 591 14.55 4.28 48.37
C TRP A 591 13.93 5.68 48.49
N PRO A 592 14.02 6.34 49.65
CA PRO A 592 13.55 7.70 49.83
C PRO A 592 14.53 8.72 49.25
N LEU A 593 14.02 9.59 48.38
CA LEU A 593 14.74 10.68 47.75
C LEU A 593 14.06 12.01 48.06
N ALA A 594 14.71 13.13 47.78
CA ALA A 594 14.15 14.46 48.05
C ALA A 594 12.86 14.71 47.26
N ALA A 595 12.79 14.22 46.02
CA ALA A 595 11.66 14.42 45.11
C ALA A 595 10.56 13.35 45.20
N GLY A 596 10.78 12.25 45.93
CA GLY A 596 9.83 11.14 46.01
C GLY A 596 10.46 9.82 46.49
N HIS A 597 9.87 8.71 46.06
CA HIS A 597 10.32 7.37 46.36
C HIS A 597 10.47 6.54 45.09
N LEU A 598 11.64 5.92 44.91
CA LEU A 598 11.75 4.77 44.03
C LEU A 598 11.28 3.53 44.80
N VAL A 599 10.40 2.74 44.20
CA VAL A 599 9.90 1.48 44.75
C VAL A 599 10.20 0.36 43.76
N GLU A 600 10.84 -0.69 44.22
CA GLU A 600 11.01 -1.94 43.47
C GLU A 600 10.05 -2.99 44.02
N LEU A 601 9.32 -3.63 43.12
CA LEU A 601 8.41 -4.73 43.40
C LEU A 601 8.97 -6.00 42.74
N ALA A 602 9.21 -7.04 43.53
CA ALA A 602 9.58 -8.36 43.04
C ALA A 602 8.31 -9.16 42.73
N LEU A 603 8.22 -9.65 41.50
CA LEU A 603 7.04 -10.34 40.96
C LEU A 603 7.21 -11.86 40.99
N SER A 604 6.09 -12.58 40.94
CA SER A 604 6.05 -14.05 40.88
C SER A 604 6.84 -14.60 39.67
N PRO A 605 7.64 -15.67 39.84
CA PRO A 605 8.39 -16.30 38.75
C PRO A 605 7.47 -16.68 37.58
N GLY A 606 7.93 -16.45 36.34
CA GLY A 606 7.17 -16.78 35.12
C GLY A 606 6.12 -15.74 34.71
N ALA A 607 6.02 -14.60 35.40
CA ALA A 607 5.25 -13.47 34.92
C ALA A 607 5.80 -12.99 33.57
N PRO A 608 4.96 -12.80 32.53
CA PRO A 608 5.42 -12.27 31.25
C PRO A 608 5.95 -10.85 31.43
N GLY A 609 7.12 -10.57 30.84
CA GLY A 609 7.77 -9.26 30.88
C GLY A 609 6.83 -8.09 30.52
N ILE A 610 7.09 -6.93 31.12
CA ILE A 610 6.31 -5.72 30.87
C ILE A 610 6.88 -5.01 29.66
N VAL A 611 6.20 -5.11 28.51
CA VAL A 611 6.48 -4.24 27.37
C VAL A 611 5.82 -2.90 27.64
N THR A 612 6.62 -1.88 27.95
CA THR A 612 6.14 -0.51 28.11
C THR A 612 6.53 0.27 26.86
N HIS A 613 5.54 0.56 26.00
CA HIS A 613 5.69 1.38 24.79
C HIS A 613 6.82 0.93 23.81
N GLY A 614 7.15 -0.37 23.78
CA GLY A 614 8.19 -0.93 22.90
C GLY A 614 9.55 -1.16 23.57
N LEU A 615 9.73 -0.77 24.84
CA LEU A 615 10.84 -1.21 25.68
C LEU A 615 10.40 -2.48 26.44
N GLN A 616 11.10 -3.60 26.22
CA GLN A 616 10.90 -4.82 26.99
C GLN A 616 11.54 -4.66 28.37
N GLN A 617 10.72 -4.61 29.43
CA GLN A 617 11.15 -4.96 30.77
C GLN A 617 11.01 -6.47 30.94
N GLN A 618 12.01 -7.10 31.55
CA GLN A 618 11.94 -8.51 31.91
C GLN A 618 10.94 -8.71 33.06
N GLY A 619 10.47 -9.95 33.25
CA GLY A 619 9.27 -10.26 34.04
C GLY A 619 9.47 -10.41 35.55
N GLY A 620 10.70 -10.22 36.07
CA GLY A 620 11.03 -10.48 37.47
C GLY A 620 10.75 -9.32 38.41
N ARG A 621 10.80 -8.07 37.91
CA ARG A 621 10.61 -6.86 38.71
C ARG A 621 9.74 -5.81 38.05
N LEU A 622 9.15 -4.94 38.87
CA LEU A 622 8.52 -3.69 38.46
C LEU A 622 9.10 -2.53 39.28
N LEU A 623 9.60 -1.50 38.60
CA LEU A 623 10.02 -0.25 39.24
C LEU A 623 8.91 0.80 39.15
N LEU A 624 8.64 1.48 40.25
CA LEU A 624 7.69 2.58 40.38
C LEU A 624 8.39 3.80 40.94
N TRP A 625 8.08 4.97 40.40
CA TRP A 625 8.35 6.25 41.02
C TRP A 625 7.08 6.75 41.68
N VAL A 626 7.12 6.98 42.99
CA VAL A 626 6.00 7.48 43.78
C VAL A 626 6.39 8.85 44.31
N GLY A 627 5.76 9.89 43.78
CA GLY A 627 6.02 11.27 44.17
C GLY A 627 4.74 12.07 44.41
N PRO A 628 4.85 13.40 44.64
CA PRO A 628 3.70 14.27 44.91
C PRO A 628 2.68 14.31 43.77
N GLN A 629 3.12 14.05 42.54
CA GLN A 629 2.26 14.03 41.35
C GLN A 629 1.57 12.67 41.12
N GLY A 630 1.85 11.67 41.96
CA GLY A 630 1.28 10.34 41.85
C GLY A 630 2.33 9.23 41.71
N ALA A 631 1.86 8.05 41.35
CA ALA A 631 2.69 6.89 41.09
C ALA A 631 2.80 6.64 39.58
N ARG A 632 4.03 6.51 39.08
CA ARG A 632 4.33 6.23 37.67
C ARG A 632 5.26 5.04 37.55
N ARG A 633 5.11 4.25 36.50
CA ARG A 633 6.01 3.12 36.23
C ARG A 633 7.30 3.65 35.65
N VAL A 634 8.40 3.01 36.02
CA VAL A 634 9.72 3.30 35.47
C VAL A 634 10.06 2.22 34.46
N ALA A 635 10.19 2.59 33.19
CA ALA A 635 10.72 1.74 32.15
C ALA A 635 12.25 1.62 32.28
N VAL A 636 12.76 0.39 32.29
CA VAL A 636 14.19 0.09 32.41
C VAL A 636 14.64 -0.58 31.10
N PRO A 637 15.46 0.09 30.28
CA PRO A 637 16.00 -0.50 29.07
C PRO A 637 16.85 -1.75 29.37
N SER A 638 16.79 -2.75 28.49
CA SER A 638 17.50 -4.03 28.65
C SER A 638 19.02 -3.90 28.80
N ARG A 639 19.61 -2.81 28.30
CA ARG A 639 21.04 -2.49 28.45
C ARG A 639 21.48 -2.26 29.90
N PHE A 640 20.55 -2.07 30.84
CA PHE A 640 20.88 -2.02 32.26
C PHE A 640 20.89 -3.41 32.93
N GLY A 641 20.51 -4.47 32.21
CA GLY A 641 20.62 -5.87 32.65
C GLY A 641 21.83 -6.63 32.08
N SER A 642 22.17 -7.76 32.69
CA SER A 642 23.25 -8.67 32.27
C SER A 642 22.69 -9.76 31.34
N GLY A 643 23.33 -9.99 30.19
CA GLY A 643 23.15 -11.26 29.46
C GLY A 643 21.74 -11.65 29.00
N GLY A 644 20.80 -10.71 28.83
CA GLY A 644 19.48 -11.00 28.26
C GLY A 644 18.52 -11.81 29.14
N ASN A 645 18.94 -12.26 30.34
CA ASN A 645 18.10 -12.99 31.30
C ASN A 645 18.22 -12.47 32.74
N ASP A 646 19.13 -11.52 33.01
CA ASP A 646 19.38 -10.99 34.34
C ASP A 646 19.11 -9.47 34.34
N GLU A 647 18.14 -9.07 35.16
CA GLU A 647 17.73 -7.67 35.33
C GLU A 647 18.75 -6.85 36.14
N GLY A 648 19.73 -7.51 36.76
CA GLY A 648 20.67 -6.92 37.71
C GLY A 648 20.00 -6.50 39.01
N ARG A 649 20.78 -6.43 40.09
CA ARG A 649 20.32 -5.95 41.40
C ARG A 649 20.62 -4.46 41.56
N ILE A 650 19.64 -3.67 42.00
CA ILE A 650 19.87 -2.28 42.41
C ILE A 650 20.72 -2.28 43.69
N THR A 651 21.92 -1.71 43.63
CA THR A 651 22.88 -1.66 44.75
C THR A 651 22.96 -0.31 45.42
N ALA A 652 22.62 0.75 44.70
CA ALA A 652 22.52 2.09 45.24
C ALA A 652 21.53 2.92 44.43
N VAL A 653 20.96 3.92 45.10
CA VAL A 653 20.15 4.97 44.48
C VAL A 653 20.66 6.30 45.00
N THR A 654 21.12 7.17 44.11
CA THR A 654 21.72 8.47 44.44
C THR A 654 20.94 9.62 43.81
N ASP A 655 21.35 10.84 44.13
CA ASP A 655 21.04 12.10 43.43
C ASP A 655 22.40 12.83 43.33
N LEU A 656 23.15 12.53 42.27
CA LEU A 656 24.59 12.72 42.17
C LEU A 656 24.94 14.19 41.92
N ASP A 657 24.17 14.82 41.04
CA ASP A 657 24.31 16.22 40.65
C ASP A 657 23.32 17.15 41.39
N GLY A 658 22.38 16.59 42.15
CA GLY A 658 21.44 17.34 42.98
C GLY A 658 20.27 17.93 42.17
N ASP A 659 20.01 17.41 40.97
CA ASP A 659 18.91 17.83 40.11
C ASP A 659 17.55 17.23 40.55
N GLY A 660 17.59 16.26 41.49
CA GLY A 660 16.43 15.58 42.04
C GLY A 660 15.97 14.35 41.25
N ASN A 661 16.65 14.01 40.15
CA ASN A 661 16.51 12.74 39.45
C ASN A 661 17.32 11.67 40.19
N ALA A 662 16.84 10.43 40.11
CA ALA A 662 17.48 9.32 40.82
C ALA A 662 18.53 8.66 39.93
N GLU A 663 19.79 8.54 40.32
CA GLU A 663 20.70 7.60 39.65
C GLU A 663 20.65 6.22 40.30
N LEU A 664 20.34 5.22 39.48
CA LEU A 664 20.24 3.83 39.88
C LEU A 664 21.50 3.09 39.45
N TRP A 665 22.09 2.37 40.41
CA TRP A 665 23.29 1.58 40.21
C TRP A 665 22.92 0.09 40.21
N PHE A 666 23.33 -0.62 39.17
CA PHE A 666 23.03 -2.03 38.94
C PHE A 666 24.30 -2.87 38.98
N GLU A 667 24.22 -4.00 39.68
CA GLU A 667 25.19 -5.10 39.59
C GLU A 667 24.55 -6.32 38.91
N PRO A 668 25.30 -7.13 38.14
CA PRO A 668 24.82 -8.42 37.67
C PRO A 668 24.39 -9.34 38.83
N ALA A 669 23.27 -10.04 38.71
CA ALA A 669 22.82 -11.05 39.68
C ALA A 669 23.66 -12.33 39.59
N THR A 670 24.17 -12.70 38.42
CA THR A 670 25.13 -13.80 38.22
C THR A 670 26.40 -13.29 37.56
N PRO A 671 27.51 -13.15 38.31
CA PRO A 671 28.74 -12.60 37.76
C PRO A 671 29.43 -13.49 36.70
N CYS A 672 29.04 -14.77 36.54
CA CYS A 672 29.68 -15.69 35.60
C CYS A 672 28.71 -16.84 35.20
N GLU A 673 28.31 -16.95 33.93
CA GLU A 673 27.61 -18.15 33.42
C GLU A 673 28.55 -19.16 32.70
N ASP A 674 29.77 -18.75 32.29
CA ASP A 674 30.63 -19.59 31.43
C ASP A 674 32.05 -19.88 31.97
N GLY A 675 32.37 -19.50 33.21
CA GLY A 675 33.71 -19.71 33.80
C GLY A 675 33.76 -20.91 34.75
N ALA A 676 34.64 -21.88 34.49
CA ALA A 676 34.93 -22.97 35.43
C ALA A 676 35.23 -22.42 36.84
N ALA A 677 34.67 -23.07 37.86
CA ALA A 677 34.84 -22.67 39.25
C ALA A 677 36.33 -22.52 39.63
N GLY A 678 36.80 -21.28 39.77
CA GLY A 678 38.18 -20.99 40.17
C GLY A 678 38.77 -19.68 39.63
N ASP A 679 38.27 -19.16 38.51
CA ASP A 679 38.78 -17.89 37.96
C ASP A 679 38.09 -16.68 38.60
N ALA A 680 38.89 -15.76 39.14
CA ALA A 680 38.43 -14.49 39.66
C ALA A 680 37.81 -13.68 38.51
N CYS A 681 36.47 -13.70 38.40
CA CYS A 681 35.75 -12.88 37.43
C CYS A 681 36.14 -11.41 37.68
N PRO A 682 36.70 -10.69 36.67
CA PRO A 682 36.96 -9.27 36.82
C PRO A 682 35.63 -8.60 37.17
N ALA A 683 35.60 -7.86 38.28
CA ALA A 683 34.40 -7.15 38.71
C ALA A 683 33.89 -6.32 37.54
N THR A 684 32.73 -6.70 36.99
CA THR A 684 32.11 -5.90 35.95
C THR A 684 31.72 -4.58 36.62
N PRO A 685 32.17 -3.42 36.11
CA PRO A 685 31.84 -2.16 36.73
C PRO A 685 30.30 -2.02 36.80
N PRO A 686 29.78 -1.47 37.92
CA PRO A 686 28.33 -1.30 38.08
C PRO A 686 27.79 -0.44 36.94
N ARG A 687 26.65 -0.84 36.38
CA ARG A 687 25.96 -0.05 35.35
C ARG A 687 25.15 1.02 36.06
N MET A 688 25.24 2.26 35.61
CA MET A 688 24.57 3.38 36.24
C MET A 688 23.71 4.10 35.21
N GLY A 689 22.47 4.41 35.59
CA GLY A 689 21.52 5.18 34.79
C GLY A 689 20.77 6.17 35.65
N GLU A 690 20.18 7.18 35.04
CA GLU A 690 19.47 8.27 35.68
C GLU A 690 17.98 8.21 35.32
N LEU A 691 17.11 8.32 36.32
CA LEU A 691 15.68 8.28 36.14
C LEU A 691 15.17 9.63 35.62
N ARG A 692 14.78 9.67 34.35
CA ARG A 692 14.17 10.83 33.70
C ARG A 692 12.69 10.58 33.47
N ASP A 693 11.87 11.28 34.25
CA ASP A 693 10.42 11.08 34.30
C ASP A 693 10.03 9.61 34.54
N THR A 694 9.59 8.89 33.50
CA THR A 694 9.14 7.49 33.57
C THR A 694 10.15 6.49 33.00
N VAL A 695 11.38 6.90 32.67
CA VAL A 695 12.35 5.99 32.03
C VAL A 695 13.75 6.14 32.61
N LEU A 696 14.46 5.03 32.76
CA LEU A 696 15.87 5.03 33.11
C LEU A 696 16.72 5.29 31.87
N SER A 697 17.47 6.39 31.88
CA SER A 697 18.37 6.83 30.82
C SER A 697 19.85 6.70 31.23
N TYR A 698 20.76 7.03 30.32
CA TYR A 698 22.15 7.26 30.72
C TYR A 698 22.24 8.51 31.60
N TYR A 699 23.21 8.51 32.51
CA TYR A 699 23.50 9.69 33.32
C TYR A 699 23.98 10.85 32.46
N HIS A 700 23.43 12.04 32.73
CA HIS A 700 23.87 13.26 32.12
C HIS A 700 23.85 14.41 33.12
N ASP A 701 25.07 14.77 33.54
CA ASP A 701 25.36 15.93 34.39
C ASP A 701 25.00 17.26 33.68
N ASP A 702 23.80 17.77 33.95
CA ASP A 702 23.33 19.07 33.45
C ASP A 702 24.14 20.25 34.02
N SER A 703 24.90 20.02 35.09
CA SER A 703 25.74 21.03 35.74
C SER A 703 27.12 21.17 35.10
N ALA A 704 27.54 20.19 34.28
CA ALA A 704 28.82 20.22 33.61
C ALA A 704 28.83 21.29 32.50
N PRO A 705 29.84 22.19 32.45
CA PRO A 705 29.96 23.13 31.35
C PRO A 705 30.13 22.35 30.04
N ALA A 706 29.33 22.70 29.02
CA ALA A 706 29.38 22.06 27.71
C ALA A 706 30.84 21.94 27.24
N PRO A 707 31.27 20.75 26.77
CA PRO A 707 32.66 20.53 26.38
C PRO A 707 33.07 21.59 25.36
N ALA A 708 34.15 22.31 25.66
CA ALA A 708 34.65 23.35 24.77
C ALA A 708 34.88 22.74 23.37
N PRO A 709 34.39 23.38 22.28
CA PRO A 709 34.49 22.81 20.96
C PRO A 709 35.96 22.51 20.66
N GLU A 710 36.25 21.22 20.46
CA GLU A 710 37.59 20.76 20.17
C GLU A 710 38.05 21.48 18.91
N LYS A 711 39.07 22.33 19.04
CA LYS A 711 39.63 23.07 17.90
C LYS A 711 40.11 22.05 16.89
N ARG A 712 39.29 21.78 15.85
CA ARG A 712 39.67 20.96 14.71
C ARG A 712 41.00 21.46 14.18
N ARG A 713 42.09 20.74 14.50
CA ARG A 713 43.37 20.91 13.83
C ARG A 713 43.13 20.49 12.39
N SER A 714 42.96 21.47 11.51
CA SER A 714 42.96 21.29 10.08
C SER A 714 44.24 20.57 9.66
N ALA A 715 44.16 19.26 9.44
CA ALA A 715 45.21 18.52 8.79
C ALA A 715 45.19 18.90 7.30
N ARG A 716 46.07 19.83 6.91
CA ARG A 716 46.49 19.97 5.52
C ARG A 716 47.21 18.68 5.12
N ARG A 717 46.66 17.96 4.16
CA ARG A 717 47.41 17.23 3.14
C ARG A 717 46.76 17.46 1.80
#